data_AF-A0A6A6G6F2-F1
#
_entry.id   AF-A0A6A6G6F2-F1
#
_cell.length_a   1.000
_cell.length_b   1.000
_cell.length_c   1.000
_cell.angle_alpha   90.00
_cell.angle_beta   90.00
_cell.angle_gamma   90.00
#
_symmetry.space_group_name_H-M   'P 1'
#
loop_
_entity.id
_entity.type
_entity.pdbx_description
1 polymer ?
#
loop_
_entity_poly.entity_id
_entity_poly.type
_entity_poly.pdbx_seq_one_letter_code
_entity_poly.pdbx_strand_id
1 'polypeptide(L)'
;MIIRSTTKKEASVAPKFSPLPYSTSRSGLVYDVRMRFHVEPMPKDTDMHPEDPRRIFEVYTELCQAGLVDDPANPDLVGDYVLLRIPARHATEQEILACHSQGSYDLVMDLKNWDEEKLSSVGARMDSVYLSVNTPGCALLAAGGAIEAARAVMNGQVKNSIAVIRPPGHHAEHDHPMGFCFFNNVPVAARAIQKEFGDRARKIFILDWDVHHGNGVQNIFYEDPNILYISLHVSQNGAFYPVGFEKDHLHCGAGAGMGKNVNIPWKTSGMGDGDYLYAFQEVVMPIAQDFDPDLVFVCAGFDAAEGDMIGGCHVTPPGYAHMTHMLMSLADGKVVVCMEGGYNLRSIAVSALAVTRTLMGEPPERLQSSQPSPAGVDTVQQVLRQQSNFWPCLYPKDPAKRIKKAKGERLHDLIRGWQASQLFKSHDMTALFIARNKISKSFEDQVLATPNYSEARPLLLTFHDPPELTGTPDPRTQRLEAHNTFLTDGVRSYIDWAVNAGFAVIDVNVPKHLTSIDDKALHTESKDATDRSAEALTLATYLWENYIELSDSPHIYILGVGAAYNAIIELLKYNDRVPPRISKLFFFVSDQSLHSCRSATDENLSYWYYDNSLVFVAQNHHIWDYTTGAGINGAGAKKPKKRFGTLVRTEGDALEDMLVESLERVTSTMAETSEGWEEDMEKVEDGNGPDLEGSEDELTSPRRAGAGAGQLASPVRMPPVGNFAISPSRKR
;
A
#
# COMPACT_ATOMS: atom_id res chain seq x y z
N MET A 1 -70.53 35.93 -29.45
CA MET A 1 -70.15 36.43 -28.12
C MET A 1 -69.05 35.51 -27.60
N ILE A 2 -67.94 36.10 -27.16
CA ILE A 2 -66.63 35.49 -26.84
C ILE A 2 -66.62 34.92 -25.41
N ILE A 3 -65.81 33.88 -25.14
CA ILE A 3 -64.84 33.69 -24.01
C ILE A 3 -64.22 32.27 -24.18
N ARG A 4 -63.03 32.15 -24.79
CA ARG A 4 -61.66 31.98 -24.21
C ARG A 4 -61.43 30.67 -23.43
N SER A 5 -60.56 29.81 -23.98
CA SER A 5 -59.66 28.92 -23.25
C SER A 5 -58.25 29.12 -23.80
N THR A 6 -57.32 29.48 -22.92
CA THR A 6 -55.92 29.78 -23.22
C THR A 6 -55.05 28.55 -22.95
N THR A 7 -54.48 27.96 -23.99
CA THR A 7 -53.26 27.17 -23.90
C THR A 7 -52.21 27.81 -24.80
N LYS A 8 -51.26 28.51 -24.18
CA LYS A 8 -50.06 29.01 -24.85
C LYS A 8 -49.29 27.79 -25.36
N LYS A 9 -49.18 27.65 -26.68
CA LYS A 9 -48.09 26.90 -27.31
C LYS A 9 -46.80 27.63 -26.98
N GLU A 10 -46.01 27.11 -26.04
CA GLU A 10 -44.59 27.43 -26.01
C GLU A 10 -43.99 26.82 -27.27
N ALA A 11 -43.68 27.69 -28.24
CA ALA A 11 -42.87 27.32 -29.37
C ALA A 11 -41.48 26.96 -28.84
N SER A 12 -41.03 25.74 -29.13
CA SER A 12 -39.66 25.32 -28.84
C SER A 12 -38.72 26.28 -29.55
N VAL A 13 -38.02 27.09 -28.76
CA VAL A 13 -36.95 27.95 -29.28
C VAL A 13 -35.87 27.00 -29.76
N ALA A 14 -35.68 26.92 -31.08
CA ALA A 14 -34.57 26.17 -31.65
C ALA A 14 -33.26 26.68 -31.03
N PRO A 15 -32.37 25.78 -30.58
CA PRO A 15 -31.18 26.16 -29.86
C PRO A 15 -30.34 27.17 -30.66
N LYS A 16 -29.84 28.18 -29.96
CA LYS A 16 -29.13 29.35 -30.51
C LYS A 16 -27.79 28.99 -31.19
N PHE A 17 -27.34 27.76 -31.00
CA PHE A 17 -26.12 27.19 -31.58
C PHE A 17 -26.47 25.83 -32.19
N SER A 18 -25.89 25.53 -33.35
CA SER A 18 -25.90 24.16 -33.88
C SER A 18 -25.35 23.23 -32.79
N PRO A 19 -26.00 22.08 -32.50
CA PRO A 19 -25.45 21.11 -31.56
C PRO A 19 -24.03 20.75 -32.02
N LEU A 20 -23.09 20.70 -31.07
CA LEU A 20 -21.71 20.33 -31.38
C LEU A 20 -21.73 18.97 -32.09
N PRO A 21 -20.91 18.73 -33.13
CA PRO A 21 -20.86 17.43 -33.83
C PRO A 21 -20.71 16.24 -32.86
N TYR A 22 -19.99 16.46 -31.75
CA TYR A 22 -19.80 15.54 -30.63
C TYR A 22 -21.11 15.10 -29.94
N SER A 23 -22.08 16.00 -29.79
CA SER A 23 -23.36 15.73 -29.12
C SER A 23 -24.37 14.97 -29.98
N THR A 24 -24.18 14.96 -31.30
CA THR A 24 -25.06 14.27 -32.25
C THR A 24 -24.57 12.89 -32.68
N SER A 25 -23.28 12.59 -32.47
CA SER A 25 -22.70 11.28 -32.82
C SER A 25 -23.06 10.21 -31.79
N ARG A 26 -23.51 9.05 -32.28
CA ARG A 26 -23.78 7.89 -31.43
C ARG A 26 -22.50 7.23 -30.93
N SER A 27 -22.61 6.51 -29.83
CA SER A 27 -21.60 5.57 -29.35
C SER A 27 -21.80 4.20 -30.01
N GLY A 28 -20.70 3.48 -30.25
CA GLY A 28 -20.70 2.17 -30.89
C GLY A 28 -20.76 1.00 -29.90
N LEU A 29 -21.38 -0.11 -30.31
CA LEU A 29 -21.42 -1.37 -29.58
C LEU A 29 -20.98 -2.52 -30.48
N VAL A 30 -19.92 -3.22 -30.08
CA VAL A 30 -19.56 -4.54 -30.63
C VAL A 30 -20.02 -5.61 -29.65
N TYR A 31 -20.83 -6.54 -30.15
CA TYR A 31 -21.23 -7.75 -29.44
C TYR A 31 -21.57 -8.84 -30.47
N ASP A 32 -21.01 -10.03 -30.29
CA ASP A 32 -21.32 -11.21 -31.12
C ASP A 32 -21.54 -12.44 -30.25
N VAL A 33 -22.74 -13.02 -30.37
CA VAL A 33 -23.16 -14.18 -29.57
C VAL A 33 -22.22 -15.38 -29.73
N ARG A 34 -21.53 -15.52 -30.87
CA ARG A 34 -20.61 -16.64 -31.15
C ARG A 34 -19.40 -16.66 -30.24
N MET A 35 -19.00 -15.51 -29.68
CA MET A 35 -17.93 -15.44 -28.68
C MET A 35 -18.26 -16.25 -27.42
N ARG A 36 -19.53 -16.58 -27.17
CA ARG A 36 -20.00 -17.44 -26.07
C ARG A 36 -19.70 -18.93 -26.29
N PHE A 37 -19.27 -19.33 -27.47
CA PHE A 37 -19.04 -20.76 -27.78
C PHE A 37 -17.70 -21.29 -27.27
N HIS A 38 -16.79 -20.42 -26.81
CA HIS A 38 -15.64 -20.82 -26.01
C HIS A 38 -16.11 -21.23 -24.61
N VAL A 39 -16.17 -22.54 -24.36
CA VAL A 39 -16.67 -23.15 -23.13
C VAL A 39 -15.70 -24.21 -22.65
N GLU A 40 -15.71 -24.50 -21.36
CA GLU A 40 -14.93 -25.61 -20.80
C GLU A 40 -15.27 -26.93 -21.52
N PRO A 41 -14.27 -27.74 -21.87
CA PRO A 41 -14.49 -29.00 -22.59
C PRO A 41 -15.11 -30.06 -21.67
N MET A 42 -14.78 -30.03 -20.38
CA MET A 42 -15.31 -30.93 -19.35
C MET A 42 -15.66 -30.14 -18.09
N PRO A 43 -16.82 -29.46 -18.06
CA PRO A 43 -17.24 -28.65 -16.91
C PRO A 43 -17.47 -29.53 -15.68
N LYS A 44 -17.09 -29.04 -14.50
CA LYS A 44 -17.34 -29.71 -13.22
C LYS A 44 -18.52 -29.04 -12.53
N ASP A 45 -19.54 -29.82 -12.15
CA ASP A 45 -20.74 -29.30 -11.47
C ASP A 45 -20.44 -28.55 -10.16
N THR A 46 -19.30 -28.85 -9.52
CA THR A 46 -18.90 -28.28 -8.23
C THR A 46 -17.91 -27.13 -8.32
N ASP A 47 -17.36 -26.86 -9.51
CA ASP A 47 -16.23 -25.94 -9.71
C ASP A 47 -16.31 -25.36 -11.12
N MET A 48 -17.23 -24.39 -11.30
CA MET A 48 -17.37 -23.67 -12.57
C MET A 48 -16.21 -22.67 -12.70
N HIS A 49 -15.53 -22.72 -13.84
CA HIS A 49 -14.45 -21.79 -14.11
C HIS A 49 -14.95 -20.33 -14.14
N PRO A 50 -14.22 -19.37 -13.52
CA PRO A 50 -14.68 -17.99 -13.37
C PRO A 50 -14.85 -17.25 -14.70
N GLU A 51 -14.00 -17.54 -15.71
CA GLU A 51 -14.22 -17.05 -17.07
C GLU A 51 -15.37 -17.85 -17.73
N ASP A 52 -16.54 -17.20 -17.79
CA ASP A 52 -17.82 -17.80 -18.16
C ASP A 52 -18.44 -17.10 -19.41
N PRO A 53 -18.99 -17.83 -20.39
CA PRO A 53 -19.76 -17.27 -21.51
C PRO A 53 -20.88 -16.30 -21.14
N ARG A 54 -21.45 -16.44 -19.95
CA ARG A 54 -22.50 -15.56 -19.42
C ARG A 54 -22.01 -14.15 -19.15
N ARG A 55 -20.71 -13.92 -18.95
CA ARG A 55 -20.14 -12.59 -18.67
C ARG A 55 -20.55 -11.54 -19.71
N ILE A 56 -20.30 -11.83 -21.00
CA ILE A 56 -20.69 -10.92 -22.09
C ILE A 56 -22.20 -10.90 -22.34
N PHE A 57 -22.91 -11.98 -21.98
CA PHE A 57 -24.36 -12.07 -22.13
C PHE A 57 -25.09 -11.20 -21.11
N GLU A 58 -24.66 -11.22 -19.85
CA GLU A 58 -25.25 -10.40 -18.78
C GLU A 58 -25.00 -8.91 -19.03
N VAL A 59 -23.81 -8.53 -19.49
CA VAL A 59 -23.54 -7.15 -19.93
C VAL A 59 -24.48 -6.74 -21.06
N TYR A 60 -24.56 -7.54 -22.12
CA TYR A 60 -25.44 -7.23 -23.26
C TYR A 60 -26.92 -7.16 -22.84
N THR A 61 -27.36 -8.05 -21.96
CA THR A 61 -28.72 -8.07 -21.42
C THR A 61 -29.02 -6.82 -20.60
N GLU A 62 -28.08 -6.40 -19.74
CA GLU A 62 -28.24 -5.17 -18.95
C GLU A 62 -28.33 -3.92 -19.84
N LEU A 63 -27.55 -3.87 -20.93
CA LEU A 63 -27.63 -2.79 -21.92
C LEU A 63 -28.99 -2.78 -22.65
N CYS A 64 -29.53 -3.96 -23.00
CA CYS A 64 -30.87 -4.08 -23.56
C CYS A 64 -31.95 -3.64 -22.56
N GLN A 65 -31.86 -4.07 -21.29
CA GLN A 65 -32.80 -3.69 -20.23
C GLN A 65 -32.78 -2.19 -19.91
N ALA A 66 -31.61 -1.55 -20.05
CA ALA A 66 -31.48 -0.10 -19.95
C ALA A 66 -31.98 0.66 -21.20
N GLY A 67 -32.44 -0.06 -22.23
CA GLY A 67 -32.97 0.48 -23.48
C GLY A 67 -31.93 1.10 -24.41
N LEU A 68 -30.66 0.72 -24.25
CA LEU A 68 -29.54 1.29 -25.02
C LEU A 68 -29.27 0.54 -26.33
N VAL A 69 -29.96 -0.58 -26.56
CA VAL A 69 -29.73 -1.47 -27.70
C VAL A 69 -31.03 -1.75 -28.42
N ASP A 70 -31.04 -1.52 -29.74
CA ASP A 70 -32.09 -1.98 -30.64
C ASP A 70 -31.90 -3.48 -30.93
N ASP A 71 -32.44 -4.31 -30.04
CA ASP A 71 -32.42 -5.77 -30.16
C ASP A 71 -33.76 -6.27 -30.73
N PRO A 72 -33.79 -6.91 -31.91
CA PRO A 72 -35.01 -7.47 -32.48
C PRO A 72 -35.71 -8.50 -31.58
N ALA A 73 -35.00 -9.14 -30.65
CA ALA A 73 -35.58 -10.08 -29.69
C ALA A 73 -36.33 -9.36 -28.55
N ASN A 74 -36.07 -8.06 -28.32
CA ASN A 74 -36.67 -7.27 -27.25
C ASN A 74 -37.08 -5.87 -27.74
N PRO A 75 -37.98 -5.76 -28.74
CA PRO A 75 -38.35 -4.47 -29.35
C PRO A 75 -39.03 -3.50 -28.37
N ASP A 76 -39.63 -4.01 -27.30
CA ASP A 76 -40.34 -3.21 -26.29
C ASP A 76 -39.39 -2.49 -25.32
N LEU A 77 -38.10 -2.88 -25.26
CA LEU A 77 -37.11 -2.27 -24.37
C LEU A 77 -36.38 -1.08 -25.00
N VAL A 78 -36.50 -0.87 -26.32
CA VAL A 78 -35.71 0.11 -27.07
C VAL A 78 -36.04 1.53 -26.63
N GLY A 79 -35.02 2.25 -26.15
CA GLY A 79 -35.13 3.65 -25.74
C GLY A 79 -34.98 4.65 -26.90
N ASP A 80 -35.13 5.94 -26.59
CA ASP A 80 -35.07 7.02 -27.58
C ASP A 80 -33.66 7.20 -28.21
N TYR A 81 -32.61 6.82 -27.47
CA TYR A 81 -31.21 6.94 -27.89
C TYR A 81 -30.49 5.61 -27.70
N VAL A 82 -30.08 4.99 -28.81
CA VAL A 82 -29.43 3.67 -28.82
C VAL A 82 -28.01 3.71 -29.38
N LEU A 83 -27.22 2.71 -28.99
CA LEU A 83 -25.89 2.44 -29.51
C LEU A 83 -25.94 2.02 -30.98
N LEU A 84 -24.94 2.43 -31.75
CA LEU A 84 -24.75 1.94 -33.11
C LEU A 84 -24.09 0.55 -33.06
N ARG A 85 -24.77 -0.46 -33.60
CA ARG A 85 -24.21 -1.81 -33.72
C ARG A 85 -23.07 -1.84 -34.74
N ILE A 86 -21.91 -2.30 -34.30
CA ILE A 86 -20.73 -2.53 -35.12
C ILE A 86 -20.52 -4.05 -35.21
N PRO A 87 -20.56 -4.64 -36.42
CA PRO A 87 -20.39 -6.08 -36.57
C PRO A 87 -18.96 -6.51 -36.27
N ALA A 88 -18.79 -7.56 -35.45
CA ALA A 88 -17.49 -8.21 -35.29
C ALA A 88 -17.13 -9.02 -36.54
N ARG A 89 -15.84 -9.14 -36.81
CA ARG A 89 -15.28 -10.06 -37.83
C ARG A 89 -14.15 -10.88 -37.23
N HIS A 90 -13.68 -11.89 -37.95
CA HIS A 90 -12.41 -12.53 -37.60
C HIS A 90 -11.26 -11.56 -37.90
N ALA A 91 -10.34 -11.42 -36.95
CA ALA A 91 -9.01 -10.89 -37.21
C ALA A 91 -8.30 -11.76 -38.25
N THR A 92 -7.52 -11.13 -39.12
CA THR A 92 -6.68 -11.82 -40.10
C THR A 92 -5.41 -12.31 -39.42
N GLU A 93 -4.79 -13.35 -39.97
CA GLU A 93 -3.49 -13.84 -39.50
C GLU A 93 -2.44 -12.71 -39.42
N GLN A 94 -2.35 -11.86 -40.44
CA GLN A 94 -1.41 -10.74 -40.44
C GLN A 94 -1.64 -9.71 -39.33
N GLU A 95 -2.89 -9.51 -38.91
CA GLU A 95 -3.21 -8.63 -37.77
C GLU A 95 -2.78 -9.27 -36.46
N ILE A 96 -2.99 -10.57 -36.28
CA ILE A 96 -2.55 -11.30 -35.08
C ILE A 96 -1.01 -11.34 -35.01
N LEU A 97 -0.35 -11.66 -36.12
CA LEU A 97 1.11 -11.75 -36.21
C LEU A 97 1.83 -10.40 -36.05
N ALA A 98 1.09 -9.28 -36.03
CA ALA A 98 1.67 -7.98 -35.68
C ALA A 98 2.06 -7.89 -34.20
N CYS A 99 1.49 -8.75 -33.34
CA CYS A 99 1.75 -8.79 -31.89
C CYS A 99 2.16 -10.17 -31.37
N HIS A 100 1.85 -11.24 -32.11
CA HIS A 100 2.10 -12.62 -31.68
C HIS A 100 3.01 -13.37 -32.65
N SER A 101 3.71 -14.37 -32.13
CA SER A 101 4.53 -15.28 -32.93
C SER A 101 3.66 -16.21 -33.78
N GLN A 102 4.23 -16.70 -34.89
CA GLN A 102 3.60 -17.74 -35.70
C GLN A 102 3.28 -18.99 -34.87
N GLY A 103 4.17 -19.38 -33.95
CA GLY A 103 3.97 -20.56 -33.11
C GLY A 103 2.75 -20.43 -32.18
N SER A 104 2.54 -19.26 -31.58
CA SER A 104 1.36 -19.00 -30.75
C SER A 104 0.08 -19.02 -31.58
N TYR A 105 0.09 -18.38 -32.75
CA TYR A 105 -1.05 -18.40 -33.68
C TYR A 105 -1.40 -19.83 -34.11
N ASP A 106 -0.42 -20.60 -34.56
CA ASP A 106 -0.61 -21.98 -35.02
C ASP A 106 -1.14 -22.87 -33.89
N LEU A 107 -0.63 -22.71 -32.66
CA LEU A 107 -1.13 -23.43 -31.48
C LEU A 107 -2.62 -23.17 -31.26
N VAL A 108 -3.04 -21.90 -31.23
CA VAL A 108 -4.45 -21.53 -31.02
C VAL A 108 -5.33 -22.05 -32.15
N MET A 109 -4.86 -21.94 -33.40
CA MET A 109 -5.60 -22.41 -34.57
C MET A 109 -5.75 -23.93 -34.63
N ASP A 110 -4.81 -24.69 -34.10
CA ASP A 110 -4.84 -26.16 -34.09
C ASP A 110 -5.80 -26.73 -33.03
N LEU A 111 -6.21 -25.94 -32.02
CA LEU A 111 -7.14 -26.38 -30.97
C LEU A 111 -8.48 -26.92 -31.51
N LYS A 112 -8.93 -26.45 -32.67
CA LYS A 112 -10.15 -26.94 -33.34
C LYS A 112 -10.05 -28.41 -33.79
N ASN A 113 -8.83 -28.94 -33.90
CA ASN A 113 -8.55 -30.31 -34.32
C ASN A 113 -8.32 -31.26 -33.13
N TRP A 114 -8.36 -30.76 -31.89
CA TRP A 114 -8.10 -31.55 -30.69
C TRP A 114 -9.40 -32.10 -30.11
N ASP A 115 -9.32 -33.29 -29.49
CA ASP A 115 -10.42 -33.85 -28.71
C ASP A 115 -10.51 -33.21 -27.30
N GLU A 116 -11.65 -33.42 -26.64
CA GLU A 116 -11.95 -32.83 -25.33
C GLU A 116 -10.96 -33.27 -24.24
N GLU A 117 -10.48 -34.52 -24.29
CA GLU A 117 -9.53 -35.06 -23.31
C GLU A 117 -8.16 -34.38 -23.44
N LYS A 118 -7.68 -34.20 -24.67
CA LYS A 118 -6.45 -33.45 -24.95
C LYS A 118 -6.59 -31.98 -24.57
N LEU A 119 -7.71 -31.34 -24.91
CA LEU A 119 -7.97 -29.94 -24.55
C LEU A 119 -7.98 -29.75 -23.02
N SER A 120 -8.68 -30.62 -22.29
CA SER A 120 -8.73 -30.57 -20.83
C SER A 120 -7.36 -30.79 -20.20
N SER A 121 -6.62 -31.82 -20.64
CA SER A 121 -5.34 -32.21 -20.04
C SER A 121 -4.21 -31.23 -20.34
N VAL A 122 -4.18 -30.64 -21.53
CA VAL A 122 -3.21 -29.60 -21.89
C VAL A 122 -3.57 -28.28 -21.21
N GLY A 123 -4.83 -27.84 -21.27
CA GLY A 123 -5.28 -26.60 -20.63
C GLY A 123 -4.96 -26.55 -19.14
N ALA A 124 -5.20 -27.66 -18.41
CA ALA A 124 -4.89 -27.77 -16.99
C ALA A 124 -3.39 -27.63 -16.62
N ARG A 125 -2.47 -27.71 -17.61
CA ARG A 125 -1.03 -27.53 -17.42
C ARG A 125 -0.52 -26.16 -17.87
N MET A 126 -1.37 -25.38 -18.54
CA MET A 126 -1.05 -24.03 -18.96
C MET A 126 -1.37 -23.05 -17.84
N ASP A 127 -0.78 -21.85 -17.90
CA ASP A 127 -0.99 -20.84 -16.88
C ASP A 127 -2.40 -20.24 -16.98
N SER A 128 -3.29 -20.74 -16.13
CA SER A 128 -4.61 -20.16 -15.87
C SER A 128 -5.44 -19.98 -17.15
N VAL A 129 -5.57 -21.03 -17.97
CA VAL A 129 -6.43 -21.04 -19.18
C VAL A 129 -7.20 -22.36 -19.26
N TYR A 130 -8.40 -22.32 -19.83
CA TYR A 130 -9.08 -23.52 -20.33
C TYR A 130 -9.18 -23.47 -21.85
N LEU A 131 -9.14 -24.65 -22.49
CA LEU A 131 -9.12 -24.76 -23.95
C LEU A 131 -10.44 -25.31 -24.47
N SER A 132 -10.90 -24.79 -25.60
CA SER A 132 -12.10 -25.23 -26.30
C SER A 132 -11.84 -25.41 -27.79
N VAL A 133 -12.54 -26.33 -28.46
CA VAL A 133 -12.52 -26.45 -29.93
C VAL A 133 -12.94 -25.14 -30.63
N ASN A 134 -13.74 -24.32 -29.96
CA ASN A 134 -14.23 -23.04 -30.48
C ASN A 134 -13.32 -21.86 -30.14
N THR A 135 -12.26 -22.07 -29.35
CA THR A 135 -11.30 -21.02 -28.95
C THR A 135 -10.77 -20.23 -30.15
N PRO A 136 -10.23 -20.85 -31.22
CA PRO A 136 -9.70 -20.06 -32.33
C PRO A 136 -10.74 -19.15 -32.98
N GLY A 137 -11.97 -19.64 -33.19
CA GLY A 137 -13.04 -18.80 -33.74
C GLY A 137 -13.41 -17.62 -32.82
N CYS A 138 -13.54 -17.88 -31.51
CA CYS A 138 -13.90 -16.85 -30.54
C CYS A 138 -12.77 -15.82 -30.35
N ALA A 139 -11.50 -16.26 -30.27
CA ALA A 139 -10.34 -15.39 -30.13
C ALA A 139 -10.16 -14.47 -31.35
N LEU A 140 -10.35 -15.00 -32.57
CA LEU A 140 -10.33 -14.17 -33.78
C LEU A 140 -11.49 -13.18 -33.82
N LEU A 141 -12.69 -13.57 -33.36
CA LEU A 141 -13.83 -12.65 -33.26
C LEU A 141 -13.56 -11.52 -32.24
N ALA A 142 -13.00 -11.84 -31.07
CA ALA A 142 -12.71 -10.86 -30.03
C ALA A 142 -11.71 -9.80 -30.54
N ALA A 143 -10.57 -10.25 -31.08
CA ALA A 143 -9.55 -9.36 -31.64
C ALA A 143 -10.09 -8.54 -32.83
N GLY A 144 -10.84 -9.19 -33.74
CA GLY A 144 -11.45 -8.50 -34.88
C GLY A 144 -12.54 -7.51 -34.47
N GLY A 145 -13.29 -7.81 -33.40
CA GLY A 145 -14.26 -6.91 -32.79
C GLY A 145 -13.62 -5.65 -32.22
N ALA A 146 -12.49 -5.78 -31.51
CA ALA A 146 -11.71 -4.65 -31.02
C ALA A 146 -11.18 -3.77 -32.18
N ILE A 147 -10.71 -4.39 -33.27
CA ILE A 147 -10.29 -3.66 -34.49
C ILE A 147 -11.46 -2.87 -35.08
N GLU A 148 -12.63 -3.48 -35.27
CA GLU A 148 -13.78 -2.78 -35.87
C GLU A 148 -14.31 -1.65 -34.98
N ALA A 149 -14.31 -1.84 -33.65
CA ALA A 149 -14.68 -0.80 -32.70
C ALA A 149 -13.79 0.45 -32.89
N ALA A 150 -12.47 0.25 -32.90
CA ALA A 150 -11.52 1.34 -33.10
C ALA A 150 -11.59 1.94 -34.50
N ARG A 151 -11.76 1.11 -35.54
CA ARG A 151 -11.90 1.58 -36.93
C ARG A 151 -13.14 2.46 -37.09
N ALA A 152 -14.26 2.10 -36.48
CA ALA A 152 -15.48 2.90 -36.53
C ALA A 152 -15.29 4.28 -35.88
N VAL A 153 -14.58 4.33 -34.75
CA VAL A 153 -14.20 5.59 -34.07
C VAL A 153 -13.27 6.43 -34.96
N MET A 154 -12.21 5.84 -35.50
CA MET A 154 -11.23 6.54 -36.33
C MET A 154 -11.79 7.04 -37.67
N ASN A 155 -12.83 6.38 -38.19
CA ASN A 155 -13.59 6.83 -39.36
C ASN A 155 -14.68 7.86 -39.04
N GLY A 156 -14.91 8.18 -37.76
CA GLY A 156 -15.94 9.11 -37.33
C GLY A 156 -17.37 8.59 -37.50
N GLN A 157 -17.56 7.28 -37.64
CA GLN A 157 -18.90 6.65 -37.69
C GLN A 157 -19.60 6.71 -36.33
N VAL A 158 -18.79 6.65 -35.27
CA VAL A 158 -19.18 6.82 -33.86
C VAL A 158 -18.15 7.71 -33.17
N LYS A 159 -18.53 8.38 -32.09
CA LYS A 159 -17.60 9.20 -31.29
C LYS A 159 -16.62 8.36 -30.47
N ASN A 160 -17.13 7.26 -29.93
CA ASN A 160 -16.47 6.32 -29.03
C ASN A 160 -17.21 4.98 -29.12
N SER A 161 -16.66 3.92 -28.53
CA SER A 161 -17.27 2.59 -28.61
C SER A 161 -16.97 1.72 -27.40
N ILE A 162 -17.86 0.77 -27.13
CA ILE A 162 -17.62 -0.36 -26.22
C ILE A 162 -17.66 -1.68 -27.01
N ALA A 163 -16.66 -2.52 -26.78
CA ALA A 163 -16.55 -3.86 -27.33
C ALA A 163 -16.75 -4.88 -26.21
N VAL A 164 -17.94 -5.49 -26.20
CA VAL A 164 -18.33 -6.55 -25.25
C VAL A 164 -17.88 -7.89 -25.84
N ILE A 165 -16.60 -8.19 -25.64
CA ILE A 165 -15.88 -9.29 -26.30
C ILE A 165 -15.37 -10.34 -25.32
N ARG A 166 -15.20 -11.57 -25.80
CA ARG A 166 -14.47 -12.65 -25.13
C ARG A 166 -13.89 -13.65 -26.13
N PRO A 167 -12.79 -14.35 -25.85
CA PRO A 167 -11.98 -14.32 -24.62
C PRO A 167 -11.28 -12.96 -24.38
N PRO A 168 -10.86 -12.66 -23.13
CA PRO A 168 -10.03 -11.48 -22.84
C PRO A 168 -8.66 -11.58 -23.54
N GLY A 169 -7.86 -10.51 -23.45
CA GLY A 169 -6.61 -10.38 -24.19
C GLY A 169 -5.40 -9.91 -23.40
N HIS A 170 -5.53 -9.07 -22.37
CA HIS A 170 -4.41 -8.29 -21.84
C HIS A 170 -3.21 -9.09 -21.28
N HIS A 171 -3.40 -10.34 -20.86
CA HIS A 171 -2.34 -11.24 -20.42
C HIS A 171 -1.61 -12.00 -21.55
N ALA A 172 -2.22 -12.11 -22.74
CA ALA A 172 -1.65 -12.91 -23.82
C ALA A 172 -0.30 -12.34 -24.26
N GLU A 173 0.74 -13.15 -24.09
CA GLU A 173 2.11 -12.80 -24.44
C GLU A 173 2.36 -12.97 -25.95
N HIS A 174 3.49 -12.47 -26.41
CA HIS A 174 3.89 -12.61 -27.82
C HIS A 174 3.90 -14.08 -28.27
N ASP A 175 4.35 -15.01 -27.43
CA ASP A 175 4.60 -16.41 -27.82
C ASP A 175 3.70 -17.46 -27.14
N HIS A 176 2.84 -17.09 -26.20
CA HIS A 176 1.95 -18.05 -25.53
C HIS A 176 0.68 -17.40 -24.92
N PRO A 177 -0.42 -18.17 -24.78
CA PRO A 177 -1.60 -17.75 -24.05
C PRO A 177 -1.43 -17.96 -22.54
N MET A 178 -2.06 -17.11 -21.73
CA MET A 178 -2.09 -17.20 -20.26
C MET A 178 -3.21 -16.33 -19.69
N GLY A 179 -3.62 -16.56 -18.45
CA GLY A 179 -4.59 -15.70 -17.74
C GLY A 179 -5.90 -15.53 -18.51
N PHE A 180 -6.46 -16.63 -19.01
CA PHE A 180 -7.64 -16.70 -19.87
C PHE A 180 -7.51 -16.04 -21.26
N CYS A 181 -6.35 -15.48 -21.59
CA CYS A 181 -6.11 -14.69 -22.79
C CYS A 181 -5.39 -15.50 -23.87
N PHE A 182 -5.86 -15.42 -25.11
CA PHE A 182 -5.28 -16.15 -26.26
C PHE A 182 -4.54 -15.24 -27.24
N PHE A 183 -5.21 -14.17 -27.67
CA PHE A 183 -4.61 -13.08 -28.43
C PHE A 183 -4.88 -11.78 -27.71
N ASN A 184 -3.91 -10.88 -27.76
CA ASN A 184 -3.99 -9.61 -27.06
C ASN A 184 -4.84 -8.64 -27.90
N ASN A 185 -6.14 -8.60 -27.60
CA ASN A 185 -7.16 -7.90 -28.38
C ASN A 185 -6.80 -6.42 -28.62
N VAL A 186 -6.40 -5.70 -27.56
CA VAL A 186 -6.09 -4.26 -27.60
C VAL A 186 -4.78 -3.97 -28.35
N PRO A 187 -3.64 -4.62 -28.09
CA PRO A 187 -2.43 -4.48 -28.89
C PRO A 187 -2.62 -4.79 -30.37
N VAL A 188 -3.31 -5.89 -30.69
CA VAL A 188 -3.63 -6.24 -32.09
C VAL A 188 -4.44 -5.13 -32.75
N ALA A 189 -5.46 -4.59 -32.06
CA ALA A 189 -6.25 -3.47 -32.55
C ALA A 189 -5.40 -2.20 -32.73
N ALA A 190 -4.57 -1.84 -31.76
CA ALA A 190 -3.69 -0.67 -31.82
C ALA A 190 -2.73 -0.75 -33.02
N ARG A 191 -2.10 -1.90 -33.26
CA ARG A 191 -1.22 -2.11 -34.43
C ARG A 191 -1.96 -2.07 -35.76
N ALA A 192 -3.14 -2.69 -35.83
CA ALA A 192 -3.98 -2.65 -37.03
C ALA A 192 -4.37 -1.20 -37.38
N ILE A 193 -4.77 -0.42 -36.37
CA ILE A 193 -5.17 0.98 -36.54
C ILE A 193 -3.98 1.89 -36.87
N GLN A 194 -2.83 1.72 -36.23
CA GLN A 194 -1.60 2.44 -36.61
C GLN A 194 -1.23 2.19 -38.08
N LYS A 195 -1.33 0.93 -38.53
CA LYS A 195 -1.03 0.53 -39.91
C LYS A 195 -2.03 1.13 -40.91
N GLU A 196 -3.32 1.16 -40.58
CA GLU A 196 -4.37 1.64 -41.47
C GLU A 196 -4.46 3.17 -41.53
N PHE A 197 -4.26 3.85 -40.39
CA PHE A 197 -4.49 5.30 -40.25
C PHE A 197 -3.22 6.15 -40.23
N GLY A 198 -2.04 5.54 -40.06
CA GLY A 198 -0.74 6.22 -40.08
C GLY A 198 -0.67 7.35 -39.06
N ASP A 199 -0.30 8.56 -39.53
CA ASP A 199 -0.14 9.74 -38.67
C ASP A 199 -1.42 10.15 -37.91
N ARG A 200 -2.60 9.73 -38.37
CA ARG A 200 -3.87 10.02 -37.65
C ARG A 200 -4.07 9.16 -36.40
N ALA A 201 -3.29 8.10 -36.22
CA ALA A 201 -3.35 7.21 -35.08
C ALA A 201 -1.94 6.88 -34.58
N ARG A 202 -1.02 7.85 -34.64
CA ARG A 202 0.39 7.61 -34.33
C ARG A 202 0.55 7.32 -32.85
N LYS A 203 0.08 8.21 -31.98
CA LYS A 203 0.17 8.10 -30.51
C LYS A 203 -1.09 7.45 -29.98
N ILE A 204 -0.98 6.26 -29.39
CA ILE A 204 -2.12 5.58 -28.77
C ILE A 204 -1.87 5.45 -27.27
N PHE A 205 -2.87 5.82 -26.48
CA PHE A 205 -2.86 5.59 -25.04
C PHE A 205 -3.71 4.36 -24.72
N ILE A 206 -3.14 3.39 -24.03
CA ILE A 206 -3.81 2.22 -23.48
C ILE A 206 -3.85 2.37 -21.96
N LEU A 207 -5.05 2.55 -21.43
CA LEU A 207 -5.30 2.43 -20.00
C LEU A 207 -5.77 1.02 -19.68
N ASP A 208 -5.19 0.40 -18.67
CA ASP A 208 -5.67 -0.86 -18.09
C ASP A 208 -6.10 -0.64 -16.64
N TRP A 209 -7.40 -0.84 -16.39
CA TRP A 209 -7.99 -0.78 -15.05
C TRP A 209 -8.49 -2.15 -14.57
N ASP A 210 -8.19 -3.21 -15.31
CA ASP A 210 -8.37 -4.58 -14.81
C ASP A 210 -7.52 -4.74 -13.54
N VAL A 211 -8.03 -5.47 -12.56
CA VAL A 211 -7.35 -5.62 -11.27
C VAL A 211 -6.01 -6.34 -11.42
N HIS A 212 -5.84 -7.12 -12.50
CA HIS A 212 -4.61 -7.81 -12.83
C HIS A 212 -3.76 -6.97 -13.79
N HIS A 213 -2.43 -7.08 -13.64
CA HIS A 213 -1.52 -6.43 -14.58
C HIS A 213 -1.57 -7.11 -15.96
N GLY A 214 -1.91 -6.36 -17.01
CA GLY A 214 -1.79 -6.79 -18.40
C GLY A 214 -0.33 -6.91 -18.88
N ASN A 215 0.41 -7.94 -18.45
CA ASN A 215 1.81 -8.16 -18.86
C ASN A 215 1.99 -8.23 -20.37
N GLY A 216 1.07 -8.90 -21.08
CA GLY A 216 1.17 -9.01 -22.52
C GLY A 216 1.17 -7.63 -23.18
N VAL A 217 0.30 -6.72 -22.73
CA VAL A 217 0.25 -5.34 -23.24
C VAL A 217 1.57 -4.61 -22.95
N GLN A 218 2.04 -4.66 -21.70
CA GLN A 218 3.32 -4.07 -21.30
C GLN A 218 4.48 -4.57 -22.17
N ASN A 219 4.61 -5.88 -22.33
CA ASN A 219 5.74 -6.51 -23.00
C ASN A 219 5.75 -6.24 -24.51
N ILE A 220 4.58 -6.27 -25.17
CA ILE A 220 4.45 -5.98 -26.61
C ILE A 220 4.90 -4.56 -26.95
N PHE A 221 4.70 -3.59 -26.05
CA PHE A 221 4.95 -2.17 -26.30
C PHE A 221 6.10 -1.57 -25.48
N TYR A 222 6.85 -2.38 -24.73
CA TYR A 222 7.82 -1.92 -23.74
C TYR A 222 8.89 -0.95 -24.28
N GLU A 223 9.23 -1.07 -25.57
CA GLU A 223 10.19 -0.22 -26.26
C GLU A 223 9.58 0.80 -27.23
N ASP A 224 8.24 0.87 -27.34
CA ASP A 224 7.56 1.73 -28.31
C ASP A 224 7.26 3.13 -27.75
N PRO A 225 7.85 4.21 -28.33
CA PRO A 225 7.61 5.57 -27.86
C PRO A 225 6.20 6.11 -28.20
N ASN A 226 5.49 5.49 -29.15
CA ASN A 226 4.20 5.95 -29.63
C ASN A 226 3.02 5.22 -28.96
N ILE A 227 3.29 4.29 -28.05
CA ILE A 227 2.26 3.66 -27.22
C ILE A 227 2.55 4.01 -25.77
N LEU A 228 1.59 4.66 -25.11
CA LEU A 228 1.60 4.85 -23.67
C LEU A 228 0.74 3.75 -23.05
N TYR A 229 1.31 2.96 -22.15
CA TYR A 229 0.57 1.99 -21.33
C TYR A 229 0.57 2.43 -19.87
N ILE A 230 -0.62 2.54 -19.28
CA ILE A 230 -0.80 2.80 -17.85
C ILE A 230 -1.70 1.72 -17.26
N SER A 231 -1.24 1.03 -16.22
CA SER A 231 -1.98 -0.04 -15.55
C SER A 231 -2.16 0.24 -14.06
N LEU A 232 -3.39 0.13 -13.56
CA LEU A 232 -3.72 0.14 -12.13
C LEU A 232 -4.11 -1.28 -11.72
N HIS A 233 -3.30 -1.92 -10.88
CA HIS A 233 -3.49 -3.35 -10.60
C HIS A 233 -3.07 -3.70 -9.16
N VAL A 234 -3.68 -4.75 -8.62
CA VAL A 234 -3.25 -5.32 -7.34
C VAL A 234 -1.94 -6.08 -7.55
N SER A 235 -0.93 -5.73 -6.77
CA SER A 235 0.40 -6.37 -6.84
C SER A 235 0.70 -7.20 -5.61
N GLN A 236 0.32 -6.73 -4.41
CA GLN A 236 0.72 -7.34 -3.14
C GLN A 236 2.24 -7.61 -3.08
N ASN A 237 3.04 -6.61 -3.50
CA ASN A 237 4.50 -6.72 -3.63
C ASN A 237 4.92 -7.91 -4.53
N GLY A 238 4.25 -8.06 -5.67
CA GLY A 238 4.51 -9.11 -6.66
C GLY A 238 3.93 -10.49 -6.32
N ALA A 239 3.18 -10.63 -5.22
CA ALA A 239 2.57 -11.89 -4.81
C ALA A 239 1.20 -12.16 -5.46
N PHE A 240 0.50 -11.11 -5.91
CA PHE A 240 -0.78 -11.25 -6.59
C PHE A 240 -0.59 -11.68 -8.06
N TYR A 241 -1.58 -12.37 -8.63
CA TYR A 241 -1.50 -12.81 -10.02
C TYR A 241 -1.52 -11.60 -10.96
N PRO A 242 -0.79 -11.64 -12.08
CA PRO A 242 0.35 -12.51 -12.38
C PRO A 242 1.57 -12.20 -11.48
N VAL A 243 2.15 -13.25 -10.89
CA VAL A 243 3.24 -13.16 -9.90
C VAL A 243 4.51 -12.58 -10.54
N GLY A 244 5.17 -11.66 -9.84
CA GLY A 244 6.48 -11.12 -10.24
C GLY A 244 6.67 -9.63 -9.95
N PHE A 245 7.94 -9.21 -9.92
CA PHE A 245 8.31 -7.82 -9.63
C PHE A 245 8.40 -6.92 -10.87
N GLU A 246 8.40 -7.49 -12.08
CA GLU A 246 8.48 -6.78 -13.38
C GLU A 246 7.25 -5.88 -13.68
N LYS A 247 6.34 -5.78 -12.71
CA LYS A 247 5.04 -5.11 -12.77
C LYS A 247 4.96 -3.98 -11.75
N ASP A 248 6.03 -3.77 -10.98
CA ASP A 248 6.09 -2.67 -10.02
C ASP A 248 6.25 -1.30 -10.71
N HIS A 249 6.24 -0.25 -9.91
CA HIS A 249 6.34 1.14 -10.36
C HIS A 249 7.71 1.49 -10.98
N LEU A 250 8.75 0.69 -10.79
CA LEU A 250 10.11 0.92 -11.31
C LEU A 250 10.24 0.55 -12.80
N HIS A 251 9.33 -0.29 -13.32
CA HIS A 251 9.35 -0.77 -14.71
C HIS A 251 8.71 0.25 -15.65
N CYS A 252 9.54 1.14 -16.19
CA CYS A 252 9.11 2.33 -16.92
C CYS A 252 9.27 2.22 -18.45
N GLY A 253 9.51 1.03 -19.00
CA GLY A 253 9.84 0.83 -20.42
C GLY A 253 11.35 0.75 -20.67
N ALA A 254 11.73 0.51 -21.92
CA ALA A 254 13.12 0.40 -22.36
C ALA A 254 13.35 1.11 -23.70
N GLY A 255 14.62 1.30 -24.07
CA GLY A 255 14.98 1.92 -25.35
C GLY A 255 14.28 3.26 -25.59
N ALA A 256 13.59 3.38 -26.73
CA ALA A 256 12.83 4.57 -27.09
C ALA A 256 11.51 4.71 -26.29
N GLY A 257 10.96 3.61 -25.79
CA GLY A 257 9.74 3.56 -24.95
C GLY A 257 9.96 3.92 -23.48
N MET A 258 11.18 4.30 -23.07
CA MET A 258 11.45 4.73 -21.70
C MET A 258 10.53 5.89 -21.27
N GLY A 259 9.82 5.70 -20.15
CA GLY A 259 8.79 6.60 -19.63
C GLY A 259 7.39 6.37 -20.20
N LYS A 260 7.20 5.43 -21.15
CA LYS A 260 5.90 5.12 -21.78
C LYS A 260 5.19 3.90 -21.18
N ASN A 261 5.78 3.30 -20.16
CA ASN A 261 5.13 2.30 -19.31
C ASN A 261 4.96 2.87 -17.89
N VAL A 262 3.73 2.86 -17.37
CA VAL A 262 3.43 3.37 -16.03
C VAL A 262 2.60 2.35 -15.27
N ASN A 263 3.20 1.73 -14.26
CA ASN A 263 2.53 0.80 -13.37
C ASN A 263 2.13 1.52 -12.08
N ILE A 264 0.88 1.33 -11.65
CA ILE A 264 0.33 1.74 -10.35
C ILE A 264 -0.01 0.48 -9.55
N PRO A 265 0.99 -0.11 -8.86
CA PRO A 265 0.84 -1.39 -8.18
C PRO A 265 0.26 -1.20 -6.78
N TRP A 266 -1.02 -1.51 -6.59
CA TRP A 266 -1.65 -1.51 -5.26
C TRP A 266 -0.98 -2.53 -4.36
N LYS A 267 -0.44 -2.07 -3.22
CA LYS A 267 0.26 -2.92 -2.24
C LYS A 267 -0.69 -3.87 -1.51
N THR A 268 -1.98 -3.54 -1.47
CA THR A 268 -3.02 -4.35 -0.86
C THR A 268 -4.26 -4.35 -1.75
N SER A 269 -5.13 -5.34 -1.56
CA SER A 269 -6.52 -5.26 -2.03
C SER A 269 -7.32 -4.25 -1.20
N GLY A 270 -8.60 -4.07 -1.50
CA GLY A 270 -9.51 -3.17 -0.78
C GLY A 270 -9.49 -1.72 -1.29
N MET A 271 -8.85 -1.45 -2.41
CA MET A 271 -8.85 -0.13 -3.05
C MET A 271 -10.25 0.23 -3.54
N GLY A 272 -10.69 1.46 -3.30
CA GLY A 272 -12.02 1.94 -3.70
C GLY A 272 -11.97 3.12 -4.67
N ASP A 273 -13.13 3.75 -4.87
CA ASP A 273 -13.28 4.91 -5.78
C ASP A 273 -12.27 6.03 -5.49
N GLY A 274 -12.05 6.36 -4.21
CA GLY A 274 -11.12 7.41 -3.79
C GLY A 274 -9.68 7.14 -4.24
N ASP A 275 -9.22 5.89 -4.15
CA ASP A 275 -7.86 5.49 -4.53
C ASP A 275 -7.66 5.60 -6.05
N TYR A 276 -8.60 5.04 -6.82
CA TYR A 276 -8.55 5.07 -8.29
C TYR A 276 -8.63 6.51 -8.81
N LEU A 277 -9.52 7.34 -8.27
CA LEU A 277 -9.63 8.73 -8.71
C LEU A 277 -8.43 9.58 -8.32
N TYR A 278 -7.85 9.34 -7.15
CA TYR A 278 -6.61 9.99 -6.76
C TYR A 278 -5.46 9.63 -7.71
N ALA A 279 -5.31 8.34 -8.06
CA ALA A 279 -4.35 7.92 -9.07
C ALA A 279 -4.62 8.57 -10.45
N PHE A 280 -5.89 8.70 -10.85
CA PHE A 280 -6.25 9.35 -12.09
C PHE A 280 -5.86 10.83 -12.12
N GLN A 281 -6.14 11.55 -11.04
CA GLN A 281 -5.90 12.98 -10.93
C GLN A 281 -4.41 13.32 -10.83
N GLU A 282 -3.65 12.52 -10.07
CA GLU A 282 -2.23 12.80 -9.81
C GLU A 282 -1.28 12.22 -10.86
N VAL A 283 -1.64 11.11 -11.51
CA VAL A 283 -0.75 10.36 -12.41
C VAL A 283 -1.35 10.17 -13.80
N VAL A 284 -2.50 9.49 -13.91
CA VAL A 284 -3.01 9.03 -15.22
C VAL A 284 -3.32 10.20 -16.14
N MET A 285 -4.17 11.14 -15.71
CA MET A 285 -4.62 12.25 -16.55
C MET A 285 -3.51 13.26 -16.86
N PRO A 286 -2.65 13.68 -15.91
CA PRO A 286 -1.52 14.55 -16.23
C PRO A 286 -0.57 13.94 -17.26
N ILE A 287 -0.24 12.64 -17.12
CA ILE A 287 0.62 11.94 -18.09
C ILE A 287 -0.08 11.83 -19.45
N ALA A 288 -1.35 11.41 -19.48
CA ALA A 288 -2.07 11.21 -20.71
C ALA A 288 -2.29 12.53 -21.49
N GLN A 289 -2.51 13.65 -20.79
CA GLN A 289 -2.59 14.98 -21.42
C GLN A 289 -1.25 15.44 -21.98
N ASP A 290 -0.14 15.22 -21.27
CA ASP A 290 1.20 15.55 -21.76
C ASP A 290 1.62 14.64 -22.93
N PHE A 291 1.14 13.38 -22.94
CA PHE A 291 1.33 12.46 -24.07
C PHE A 291 0.52 12.86 -25.30
N ASP A 292 -0.67 13.43 -25.10
CA ASP A 292 -1.57 13.92 -26.15
C ASP A 292 -1.92 12.83 -27.20
N PRO A 293 -2.64 11.76 -26.83
CA PRO A 293 -2.91 10.64 -27.72
C PRO A 293 -3.91 10.99 -28.83
N ASP A 294 -3.78 10.30 -29.97
CA ASP A 294 -4.72 10.36 -31.10
C ASP A 294 -5.95 9.45 -30.90
N LEU A 295 -5.79 8.41 -30.08
CA LEU A 295 -6.78 7.39 -29.74
C LEU A 295 -6.51 6.83 -28.35
N VAL A 296 -7.58 6.57 -27.58
CA VAL A 296 -7.51 5.91 -26.27
C VAL A 296 -8.18 4.53 -26.34
N PHE A 297 -7.46 3.50 -25.91
CA PHE A 297 -8.03 2.21 -25.56
C PHE A 297 -8.13 2.07 -24.05
N VAL A 298 -9.19 1.39 -23.60
CA VAL A 298 -9.35 0.95 -22.22
C VAL A 298 -9.44 -0.57 -22.21
N CYS A 299 -8.43 -1.23 -21.64
CA CYS A 299 -8.52 -2.62 -21.21
C CYS A 299 -9.43 -2.65 -19.98
N ALA A 300 -10.69 -3.00 -20.22
CA ALA A 300 -11.78 -2.79 -19.28
C ALA A 300 -12.16 -4.08 -18.55
N GLY A 301 -11.33 -4.46 -17.57
CA GLY A 301 -11.69 -5.44 -16.55
C GLY A 301 -12.63 -4.86 -15.51
N PHE A 302 -13.58 -5.67 -15.03
CA PHE A 302 -14.49 -5.28 -13.95
C PHE A 302 -14.33 -6.16 -12.70
N ASP A 303 -13.12 -6.71 -12.49
CA ASP A 303 -12.73 -7.48 -11.31
C ASP A 303 -12.15 -6.62 -10.18
N ALA A 304 -11.88 -5.34 -10.42
CA ALA A 304 -11.68 -4.37 -9.33
C ALA A 304 -13.02 -3.89 -8.71
N ALA A 305 -14.15 -4.31 -9.27
CA ALA A 305 -15.47 -3.85 -8.88
C ALA A 305 -15.90 -4.43 -7.52
N GLU A 306 -16.72 -3.66 -6.80
CA GLU A 306 -17.38 -4.12 -5.57
C GLU A 306 -18.11 -5.46 -5.82
N GLY A 307 -17.83 -6.45 -4.98
CA GLY A 307 -18.42 -7.78 -5.04
C GLY A 307 -17.68 -8.79 -5.92
N ASP A 308 -16.61 -8.41 -6.60
CA ASP A 308 -15.71 -9.38 -7.24
C ASP A 308 -14.84 -10.08 -6.19
N MET A 309 -14.85 -11.41 -6.22
CA MET A 309 -14.17 -12.23 -5.20
C MET A 309 -12.69 -12.47 -5.49
N ILE A 310 -12.24 -12.21 -6.73
CA ILE A 310 -10.85 -12.44 -7.16
C ILE A 310 -10.02 -11.18 -6.92
N GLY A 311 -10.49 -10.02 -7.40
CA GLY A 311 -9.76 -8.76 -7.25
C GLY A 311 -9.78 -8.17 -5.83
N GLY A 312 -10.87 -8.39 -5.09
CA GLY A 312 -11.02 -7.95 -3.71
C GLY A 312 -10.91 -6.43 -3.52
N CYS A 313 -11.25 -5.66 -4.55
CA CYS A 313 -11.35 -4.20 -4.49
C CYS A 313 -12.82 -3.76 -4.40
N HIS A 314 -13.03 -2.46 -4.26
CA HIS A 314 -14.31 -1.83 -3.93
C HIS A 314 -14.66 -0.69 -4.88
N VAL A 315 -14.29 -0.80 -6.17
CA VAL A 315 -14.62 0.20 -7.18
C VAL A 315 -16.10 0.09 -7.52
N THR A 316 -16.84 1.20 -7.39
CA THR A 316 -18.27 1.24 -7.65
C THR A 316 -18.56 1.53 -9.13
N PRO A 317 -19.77 1.25 -9.64
CA PRO A 317 -20.15 1.66 -10.99
C PRO A 317 -20.00 3.18 -11.24
N PRO A 318 -20.35 4.07 -10.29
CA PRO A 318 -19.96 5.48 -10.35
C PRO A 318 -18.45 5.71 -10.52
N GLY A 319 -17.60 4.97 -9.80
CA GLY A 319 -16.13 5.03 -9.96
C GLY A 319 -15.68 4.82 -11.41
N TYR A 320 -16.15 3.75 -12.05
CA TYR A 320 -15.88 3.48 -13.48
C TYR A 320 -16.43 4.57 -14.42
N ALA A 321 -17.62 5.11 -14.11
CA ALA A 321 -18.19 6.22 -14.88
C ALA A 321 -17.31 7.48 -14.80
N HIS A 322 -16.82 7.85 -13.62
CA HIS A 322 -15.90 8.99 -13.46
C HIS A 322 -14.58 8.78 -14.20
N MET A 323 -13.97 7.60 -14.09
CA MET A 323 -12.75 7.26 -14.85
C MET A 323 -12.97 7.40 -16.36
N THR A 324 -14.07 6.84 -16.88
CA THR A 324 -14.47 6.94 -18.29
C THR A 324 -14.64 8.40 -18.71
N HIS A 325 -15.33 9.20 -17.89
CA HIS A 325 -15.59 10.60 -18.18
C HIS A 325 -14.29 11.42 -18.31
N MET A 326 -13.31 11.18 -17.43
CA MET A 326 -12.01 11.83 -17.51
C MET A 326 -11.28 11.48 -18.83
N LEU A 327 -11.27 10.20 -19.22
CA LEU A 327 -10.60 9.75 -20.45
C LEU A 327 -11.24 10.33 -21.72
N MET A 328 -12.55 10.57 -21.70
CA MET A 328 -13.28 11.17 -22.83
C MET A 328 -12.86 12.61 -23.14
N SER A 329 -12.08 13.28 -22.28
CA SER A 329 -11.49 14.58 -22.59
C SER A 329 -10.24 14.50 -23.49
N LEU A 330 -9.68 13.30 -23.69
CA LEU A 330 -8.49 13.06 -24.50
C LEU A 330 -8.87 12.69 -25.94
N ALA A 331 -7.95 12.83 -26.89
CA ALA A 331 -8.11 12.34 -28.26
C ALA A 331 -9.39 12.79 -28.99
N ASP A 332 -9.91 13.98 -28.69
CA ASP A 332 -11.24 14.47 -29.13
C ASP A 332 -12.41 13.54 -28.74
N GLY A 333 -12.26 12.80 -27.65
CA GLY A 333 -13.21 11.79 -27.16
C GLY A 333 -13.19 10.47 -27.92
N LYS A 334 -12.18 10.21 -28.76
CA LYS A 334 -11.95 8.92 -29.42
C LYS A 334 -11.48 7.88 -28.39
N VAL A 335 -12.46 7.25 -27.73
CA VAL A 335 -12.25 6.23 -26.69
C VAL A 335 -12.86 4.90 -27.14
N VAL A 336 -12.09 3.83 -26.99
CA VAL A 336 -12.51 2.45 -27.29
C VAL A 336 -12.35 1.62 -26.03
N VAL A 337 -13.47 1.21 -25.45
CA VAL A 337 -13.51 0.35 -24.26
C VAL A 337 -13.59 -1.11 -24.71
N CYS A 338 -12.63 -1.95 -24.32
CA CYS A 338 -12.59 -3.37 -24.65
C CYS A 338 -12.69 -4.20 -23.39
N MET A 339 -13.72 -5.05 -23.29
CA MET A 339 -13.94 -5.87 -22.09
C MET A 339 -12.80 -6.90 -21.87
N GLU A 340 -12.30 -6.98 -20.64
CA GLU A 340 -11.24 -7.92 -20.19
C GLU A 340 -11.77 -8.87 -19.09
N GLY A 341 -11.27 -8.77 -17.85
CA GLY A 341 -11.66 -9.55 -16.66
C GLY A 341 -12.94 -9.09 -15.95
N GLY A 342 -13.14 -9.59 -14.72
CA GLY A 342 -14.40 -9.46 -13.95
C GLY A 342 -15.20 -10.75 -13.91
N TYR A 343 -15.59 -11.19 -12.71
CA TYR A 343 -16.10 -12.55 -12.48
C TYR A 343 -17.35 -12.60 -11.60
N ASN A 344 -17.76 -11.47 -11.01
CA ASN A 344 -19.13 -11.30 -10.52
C ASN A 344 -20.05 -10.79 -11.64
N LEU A 345 -20.92 -11.67 -12.16
CA LEU A 345 -21.82 -11.36 -13.28
C LEU A 345 -22.62 -10.06 -13.09
N ARG A 346 -23.13 -9.80 -11.88
CA ARG A 346 -23.89 -8.57 -11.61
C ARG A 346 -22.97 -7.36 -11.60
N SER A 347 -21.84 -7.41 -10.89
CA SER A 347 -20.89 -6.30 -10.80
C SER A 347 -20.35 -5.89 -12.17
N ILE A 348 -20.03 -6.86 -13.03
CA ILE A 348 -19.63 -6.61 -14.43
C ILE A 348 -20.74 -5.89 -15.19
N ALA A 349 -21.96 -6.40 -15.15
CA ALA A 349 -23.09 -5.86 -15.90
C ALA A 349 -23.40 -4.39 -15.53
N VAL A 350 -23.48 -4.08 -14.22
CA VAL A 350 -23.78 -2.70 -13.77
C VAL A 350 -22.62 -1.74 -14.02
N SER A 351 -21.38 -2.20 -13.90
CA SER A 351 -20.19 -1.37 -14.14
C SER A 351 -20.05 -1.07 -15.63
N ALA A 352 -20.23 -2.07 -16.51
CA ALA A 352 -20.26 -1.89 -17.95
C ALA A 352 -21.40 -0.97 -18.41
N LEU A 353 -22.58 -1.06 -17.77
CA LEU A 353 -23.69 -0.13 -18.02
C LEU A 353 -23.29 1.32 -17.65
N ALA A 354 -22.68 1.54 -16.48
CA ALA A 354 -22.25 2.86 -16.04
C ALA A 354 -21.20 3.49 -16.98
N VAL A 355 -20.23 2.69 -17.44
CA VAL A 355 -19.27 3.09 -18.49
C VAL A 355 -20.01 3.45 -19.77
N THR A 356 -20.94 2.61 -20.23
CA THR A 356 -21.67 2.81 -21.48
C THR A 356 -22.54 4.06 -21.47
N ARG A 357 -23.26 4.32 -20.37
CA ARG A 357 -24.03 5.56 -20.17
C ARG A 357 -23.13 6.80 -20.26
N THR A 358 -21.96 6.73 -19.63
CA THR A 358 -20.97 7.82 -19.69
C THR A 358 -20.46 8.04 -21.11
N LEU A 359 -20.13 6.98 -21.86
CA LEU A 359 -19.75 7.07 -23.27
C LEU A 359 -20.83 7.75 -24.12
N MET A 360 -22.10 7.43 -23.83
CA MET A 360 -23.27 8.04 -24.48
C MET A 360 -23.46 9.52 -24.10
N GLY A 361 -22.83 10.00 -23.03
CA GLY A 361 -22.82 11.39 -22.61
C GLY A 361 -23.68 11.67 -21.37
N GLU A 362 -24.18 10.63 -20.71
CA GLU A 362 -24.83 10.79 -19.40
C GLU A 362 -23.80 11.20 -18.35
N PRO A 363 -24.13 12.15 -17.46
CA PRO A 363 -23.23 12.55 -16.39
C PRO A 363 -23.02 11.39 -15.40
N PRO A 364 -21.79 11.14 -14.93
CA PRO A 364 -21.54 10.15 -13.90
C PRO A 364 -22.35 10.42 -12.63
N GLU A 365 -22.77 9.35 -11.95
CA GLU A 365 -23.41 9.44 -10.64
C GLU A 365 -22.44 9.97 -9.57
N ARG A 366 -22.98 10.36 -8.41
CA ARG A 366 -22.16 10.84 -7.30
C ARG A 366 -21.44 9.68 -6.61
N LEU A 367 -20.17 9.91 -6.28
CA LEU A 367 -19.36 8.98 -5.50
C LEU A 367 -19.81 9.01 -4.04
N GLN A 368 -19.68 7.87 -3.35
CA GLN A 368 -19.96 7.78 -1.91
C GLN A 368 -18.83 8.35 -1.06
N SER A 369 -17.58 8.10 -1.47
CA SER A 369 -16.37 8.65 -0.85
C SER A 369 -15.36 8.99 -1.94
N SER A 370 -14.69 10.13 -1.78
CA SER A 370 -13.57 10.55 -2.62
C SER A 370 -12.25 10.55 -1.85
N GLN A 371 -12.23 10.03 -0.62
CA GLN A 371 -11.04 10.00 0.20
C GLN A 371 -10.19 8.77 -0.19
N PRO A 372 -8.94 8.95 -0.65
CA PRO A 372 -8.05 7.82 -0.88
C PRO A 372 -7.61 7.23 0.46
N SER A 373 -7.35 5.92 0.46
CA SER A 373 -6.75 5.21 1.59
C SER A 373 -5.28 5.63 1.76
N PRO A 374 -4.70 5.52 2.98
CA PRO A 374 -3.26 5.76 3.18
C PRO A 374 -2.38 4.90 2.26
N ALA A 375 -2.73 3.62 2.07
CA ALA A 375 -2.00 2.72 1.18
C ALA A 375 -2.07 3.17 -0.29
N GLY A 376 -3.24 3.65 -0.75
CA GLY A 376 -3.41 4.23 -2.07
C GLY A 376 -2.57 5.49 -2.26
N VAL A 377 -2.57 6.38 -1.25
CA VAL A 377 -1.73 7.59 -1.26
C VAL A 377 -0.25 7.24 -1.37
N ASP A 378 0.23 6.30 -0.56
CA ASP A 378 1.62 5.86 -0.56
C ASP A 378 2.04 5.30 -1.91
N THR A 379 1.24 4.39 -2.50
CA THR A 379 1.51 3.83 -3.83
C THR A 379 1.57 4.93 -4.88
N VAL A 380 0.59 5.84 -4.92
CA VAL A 380 0.54 6.91 -5.94
C VAL A 380 1.74 7.86 -5.80
N GLN A 381 2.15 8.19 -4.57
CA GLN A 381 3.32 9.05 -4.33
C GLN A 381 4.65 8.37 -4.73
N GLN A 382 4.75 7.04 -4.62
CA GLN A 382 5.90 6.29 -5.14
C GLN A 382 5.96 6.33 -6.66
N VAL A 383 4.82 6.08 -7.32
CA VAL A 383 4.70 6.14 -8.78
C VAL A 383 5.04 7.55 -9.27
N LEU A 384 4.46 8.59 -8.68
CA LEU A 384 4.69 9.98 -9.05
C LEU A 384 6.17 10.33 -8.97
N ARG A 385 6.85 9.94 -7.88
CA ARG A 385 8.29 10.17 -7.73
C ARG A 385 9.08 9.53 -8.86
N GLN A 386 8.82 8.26 -9.16
CA GLN A 386 9.50 7.55 -10.23
C GLN A 386 9.22 8.19 -11.60
N GLN A 387 7.95 8.46 -11.90
CA GLN A 387 7.50 8.98 -13.19
C GLN A 387 7.88 10.46 -13.42
N SER A 388 8.12 11.23 -12.36
CA SER A 388 8.60 12.62 -12.45
C SER A 388 9.94 12.77 -13.19
N ASN A 389 10.70 11.67 -13.29
CA ASN A 389 11.94 11.57 -14.05
C ASN A 389 11.73 11.62 -15.57
N PHE A 390 10.55 11.27 -16.07
CA PHE A 390 10.24 11.12 -17.49
C PHE A 390 9.24 12.17 -17.99
N TRP A 391 8.30 12.57 -17.13
CA TRP A 391 7.19 13.45 -17.50
C TRP A 391 7.40 14.88 -16.96
N PRO A 392 7.55 15.88 -17.84
CA PRO A 392 7.67 17.29 -17.45
C PRO A 392 6.50 17.79 -16.60
N CYS A 393 5.28 17.33 -16.86
CA CYS A 393 4.06 17.76 -16.15
C CYS A 393 4.02 17.35 -14.66
N LEU A 394 4.75 16.30 -14.27
CA LEU A 394 4.69 15.78 -12.90
C LEU A 394 5.63 16.50 -11.94
N TYR A 395 5.09 16.89 -10.79
CA TYR A 395 5.82 17.49 -9.69
C TYR A 395 5.37 16.89 -8.36
N PRO A 396 6.27 16.82 -7.38
CA PRO A 396 7.67 17.28 -7.41
C PRO A 396 8.62 16.39 -8.22
N LYS A 397 9.78 16.94 -8.61
CA LYS A 397 10.86 16.14 -9.23
C LYS A 397 11.62 15.32 -8.20
N ASP A 398 11.94 14.07 -8.55
CA ASP A 398 12.76 13.18 -7.72
C ASP A 398 14.19 13.73 -7.51
N PRO A 399 14.58 14.04 -6.25
CA PRO A 399 15.90 14.57 -5.95
C PRO A 399 17.01 13.49 -5.92
N ALA A 400 16.70 12.20 -6.04
CA ALA A 400 17.64 11.10 -5.83
C ALA A 400 18.94 11.26 -6.64
N LYS A 401 18.84 11.56 -7.94
CA LYS A 401 20.03 11.77 -8.81
C LYS A 401 20.93 12.89 -8.31
N ARG A 402 20.35 13.99 -7.82
CA ARG A 402 21.08 15.14 -7.25
C ARG A 402 21.76 14.76 -5.94
N ILE A 403 21.04 14.07 -5.04
CA ILE A 403 21.55 13.64 -3.73
C ILE A 403 22.74 12.68 -3.89
N LYS A 404 22.64 11.72 -4.83
CA LYS A 404 23.72 10.76 -5.12
C LYS A 404 25.00 11.45 -5.57
N LYS A 405 24.87 12.44 -6.46
CA LYS A 405 26.02 13.22 -6.96
C LYS A 405 26.65 14.06 -5.86
N ALA A 406 25.84 14.57 -4.93
CA ALA A 406 26.30 15.41 -3.82
C ALA A 406 26.88 14.63 -2.63
N LYS A 407 26.81 13.28 -2.63
CA LYS A 407 27.19 12.43 -1.48
C LYS A 407 26.45 12.85 -0.21
N GLY A 408 25.13 13.00 -0.30
CA GLY A 408 24.31 13.38 0.84
C GLY A 408 24.40 12.37 2.00
N GLU A 409 24.34 12.87 3.22
CA GLU A 409 24.26 12.07 4.45
C GLU A 409 22.82 12.05 4.97
N ARG A 410 22.45 10.99 5.71
CA ARG A 410 21.12 10.89 6.29
C ARG A 410 21.01 11.77 7.52
N LEU A 411 19.95 12.56 7.58
CA LEU A 411 19.79 13.58 8.60
C LEU A 411 19.61 13.01 10.02
N HIS A 412 19.07 11.79 10.17
CA HIS A 412 18.88 11.19 11.49
C HIS A 412 20.20 10.88 12.23
N ASP A 413 21.26 10.49 11.51
CA ASP A 413 22.58 10.27 12.12
C ASP A 413 23.18 11.61 12.59
N LEU A 414 23.01 12.67 11.79
CA LEU A 414 23.47 14.02 12.12
C LEU A 414 22.72 14.63 13.32
N ILE A 415 21.40 14.45 13.37
CA ILE A 415 20.56 14.91 14.49
C ILE A 415 20.98 14.19 15.77
N ARG A 416 21.17 12.86 15.72
CA ARG A 416 21.56 12.12 16.92
C ARG A 416 22.93 12.56 17.46
N GLY A 417 23.91 12.77 16.58
CA GLY A 417 25.21 13.31 16.98
C GLY A 417 25.11 14.73 17.55
N TRP A 418 24.23 15.58 17.00
CA TRP A 418 23.94 16.89 17.58
C TRP A 418 23.29 16.79 18.97
N GLN A 419 22.28 15.93 19.15
CA GLN A 419 21.63 15.68 20.44
C GLN A 419 22.65 15.22 21.49
N ALA A 420 23.51 14.26 21.15
CA ALA A 420 24.58 13.79 22.02
C ALA A 420 25.51 14.92 22.46
N SER A 421 25.89 15.82 21.53
CA SER A 421 26.71 16.99 21.87
C SER A 421 25.98 17.99 22.77
N GLN A 422 24.66 18.18 22.61
CA GLN A 422 23.89 19.05 23.50
C GLN A 422 23.77 18.45 24.90
N LEU A 423 23.40 17.17 25.00
CA LEU A 423 23.22 16.47 26.27
C LEU A 423 24.54 16.32 27.04
N PHE A 424 25.67 16.15 26.34
CA PHE A 424 26.98 16.21 26.98
C PHE A 424 27.26 17.59 27.57
N LYS A 425 26.94 18.68 26.86
CA LYS A 425 27.20 20.05 27.34
C LYS A 425 26.30 20.47 28.51
N SER A 426 25.05 20.02 28.52
CA SER A 426 24.09 20.41 29.56
C SER A 426 24.15 19.50 30.78
N HIS A 427 24.38 18.20 30.57
CA HIS A 427 24.17 17.16 31.59
C HIS A 427 25.31 16.14 31.70
N ASP A 428 26.45 16.38 31.04
CA ASP A 428 27.60 15.46 30.98
C ASP A 428 27.24 14.04 30.53
N MET A 429 26.16 13.88 29.76
CA MET A 429 25.72 12.57 29.27
C MET A 429 26.72 12.00 28.25
N THR A 430 27.08 10.73 28.42
CA THR A 430 28.04 10.02 27.56
C THR A 430 27.45 8.76 26.96
N ALA A 431 28.02 8.29 25.85
CA ALA A 431 27.55 7.09 25.17
C ALA A 431 27.83 5.82 25.99
N LEU A 432 26.81 4.99 26.19
CA LEU A 432 26.97 3.66 26.78
C LEU A 432 27.46 2.66 25.73
N PHE A 433 28.37 1.77 26.16
CA PHE A 433 28.88 0.73 25.27
C PHE A 433 27.83 -0.36 25.04
N ILE A 434 27.50 -0.62 23.77
CA ILE A 434 26.60 -1.72 23.39
C ILE A 434 27.37 -2.69 22.50
N ALA A 435 27.56 -3.92 22.97
CA ALA A 435 28.19 -4.96 22.18
C ALA A 435 27.29 -5.35 20.99
N ARG A 436 27.81 -5.25 19.75
CA ARG A 436 27.06 -5.56 18.52
C ARG A 436 27.90 -6.34 17.53
N ASN A 437 27.21 -7.18 16.76
CA ASN A 437 27.80 -7.98 15.69
C ASN A 437 27.86 -7.23 14.34
N LYS A 438 27.21 -6.06 14.23
CA LYS A 438 27.12 -5.23 13.02
C LYS A 438 27.73 -3.86 13.29
N ILE A 439 28.44 -3.31 12.31
CA ILE A 439 28.96 -1.94 12.33
C ILE A 439 27.97 -1.04 11.56
N SER A 440 27.45 0.00 12.21
CA SER A 440 26.46 0.94 11.66
C SER A 440 26.71 2.32 12.27
N LYS A 441 26.60 3.38 11.47
CA LYS A 441 26.71 4.76 12.01
C LYS A 441 25.56 5.07 12.96
N SER A 442 24.37 4.53 12.70
CA SER A 442 23.20 4.71 13.59
C SER A 442 23.36 4.07 14.98
N PHE A 443 24.47 3.37 15.24
CA PHE A 443 24.81 2.85 16.57
C PHE A 443 25.73 3.79 17.36
N GLU A 444 26.39 4.75 16.69
CA GLU A 444 27.15 5.80 17.35
C GLU A 444 26.17 6.70 18.11
N ASP A 445 26.48 7.00 19.38
CA ASP A 445 25.67 7.81 20.27
C ASP A 445 24.21 7.35 20.43
N GLN A 446 23.89 6.10 20.08
CA GLN A 446 22.51 5.62 20.11
C GLN A 446 21.94 5.60 21.53
N VAL A 447 22.76 5.23 22.50
CA VAL A 447 22.40 5.19 23.93
C VAL A 447 23.29 6.16 24.68
N LEU A 448 22.68 7.12 25.37
CA LEU A 448 23.36 8.12 26.18
C LEU A 448 22.96 7.95 27.64
N ALA A 449 23.86 8.20 28.59
CA ALA A 449 23.55 8.12 30.00
C ALA A 449 24.24 9.23 30.81
N THR A 450 23.59 9.69 31.87
CA THR A 450 24.17 10.63 32.83
C THR A 450 25.29 9.95 33.64
N PRO A 451 26.30 10.68 34.15
CA PRO A 451 27.43 10.07 34.87
C PRO A 451 27.05 9.25 36.12
N ASN A 452 25.92 9.59 36.73
CA ASN A 452 25.37 8.98 37.93
C ASN A 452 24.45 7.77 37.66
N TYR A 453 24.42 7.21 36.44
CA TYR A 453 23.47 6.16 36.05
C TYR A 453 23.57 4.86 36.87
N SER A 454 24.74 4.62 37.51
CA SER A 454 25.00 3.45 38.34
C SER A 454 24.75 3.69 39.82
N GLU A 455 24.44 4.92 40.22
CA GLU A 455 24.20 5.28 41.63
C GLU A 455 22.79 4.86 42.05
N ALA A 456 22.60 4.63 43.36
CA ALA A 456 21.31 4.27 43.93
C ALA A 456 20.35 5.48 43.97
N ARG A 457 19.75 5.84 42.83
CA ARG A 457 18.84 6.98 42.67
C ARG A 457 17.74 6.69 41.65
N PRO A 458 16.62 7.44 41.63
CA PRO A 458 15.57 7.26 40.65
C PRO A 458 16.13 7.34 39.22
N LEU A 459 15.74 6.38 38.39
CA LEU A 459 16.21 6.23 37.01
C LEU A 459 15.06 6.49 36.04
N LEU A 460 15.27 7.39 35.08
CA LEU A 460 14.44 7.56 33.89
C LEU A 460 15.11 6.88 32.69
N LEU A 461 14.45 5.86 32.14
CA LEU A 461 14.81 5.25 30.86
C LEU A 461 13.91 5.82 29.77
N THR A 462 14.46 6.52 28.78
CA THR A 462 13.71 6.91 27.58
C THR A 462 13.96 5.92 26.45
N PHE A 463 12.91 5.60 25.71
CA PHE A 463 12.96 4.77 24.50
C PHE A 463 12.10 5.46 23.45
N HIS A 464 12.74 6.16 22.51
CA HIS A 464 12.02 7.05 21.61
C HIS A 464 12.45 6.88 20.15
N ASP A 465 11.51 7.13 19.25
CA ASP A 465 11.79 7.32 17.83
C ASP A 465 12.64 8.61 17.62
N PRO A 466 13.32 8.77 16.46
CA PRO A 466 14.07 9.99 16.18
C PRO A 466 13.16 11.21 16.19
N PRO A 467 13.68 12.39 16.59
CA PRO A 467 12.88 13.62 16.66
C PRO A 467 12.23 13.98 15.32
N GLU A 468 11.12 14.71 15.41
CA GLU A 468 10.36 15.10 14.24
C GLU A 468 10.98 16.31 13.54
N LEU A 469 10.91 16.30 12.21
CA LEU A 469 11.34 17.39 11.34
C LEU A 469 10.14 17.92 10.58
N THR A 470 9.75 19.15 10.88
CA THR A 470 8.62 19.81 10.24
C THR A 470 9.11 20.93 9.36
N GLY A 471 8.77 20.88 8.08
CA GLY A 471 9.08 21.97 7.16
C GLY A 471 8.25 21.82 5.90
N THR A 472 7.92 22.95 5.28
CA THR A 472 7.23 22.96 3.98
C THR A 472 8.28 22.85 2.87
N PRO A 473 8.34 21.73 2.13
CA PRO A 473 9.26 21.61 1.01
C PRO A 473 8.81 22.50 -0.16
N ASP A 474 9.76 22.99 -0.95
CA ASP A 474 9.44 23.64 -2.22
C ASP A 474 8.64 22.66 -3.11
N PRO A 475 7.42 23.02 -3.54
CA PRO A 475 6.50 22.08 -4.19
C PRO A 475 7.00 21.58 -5.56
N ARG A 476 7.98 22.26 -6.16
CA ARG A 476 8.55 21.88 -7.46
C ARG A 476 9.79 21.02 -7.31
N THR A 477 10.65 21.36 -6.36
CA THR A 477 12.02 20.82 -6.25
C THR A 477 12.24 19.93 -5.03
N GLN A 478 11.25 19.85 -4.13
CA GLN A 478 11.34 19.17 -2.83
C GLN A 478 12.52 19.66 -1.97
N ARG A 479 12.99 20.88 -2.23
CA ARG A 479 14.06 21.47 -1.42
C ARG A 479 13.47 21.92 -0.10
N LEU A 480 14.04 21.43 0.98
CA LEU A 480 13.84 21.98 2.31
C LEU A 480 14.87 23.09 2.54
N GLU A 481 14.39 24.25 3.00
CA GLU A 481 15.24 25.36 3.40
C GLU A 481 15.44 25.30 4.90
N ALA A 482 16.70 25.23 5.35
CA ALA A 482 17.02 25.00 6.76
C ALA A 482 16.41 26.04 7.72
N HIS A 483 16.15 27.27 7.27
CA HIS A 483 15.52 28.30 8.10
C HIS A 483 13.99 28.16 8.22
N ASN A 484 13.37 27.32 7.36
CA ASN A 484 11.94 26.99 7.36
C ASN A 484 11.71 25.51 7.70
N THR A 485 12.74 24.81 8.17
CA THR A 485 12.65 23.45 8.69
C THR A 485 12.97 23.49 10.17
N PHE A 486 12.04 23.00 10.97
CA PHE A 486 12.08 22.99 12.42
C PHE A 486 12.33 21.55 12.89
N LEU A 487 13.25 21.41 13.85
CA LEU A 487 13.46 20.19 14.61
C LEU A 487 12.71 20.33 15.92
N THR A 488 11.83 19.38 16.23
CA THR A 488 11.10 19.33 17.49
C THR A 488 11.54 18.12 18.29
N ASP A 489 11.96 18.34 19.54
CA ASP A 489 12.60 17.35 20.40
C ASP A 489 11.96 17.39 21.80
N GLY A 490 10.70 16.95 21.89
CA GLY A 490 9.91 17.00 23.12
C GLY A 490 10.50 16.14 24.24
N VAL A 491 11.15 15.03 23.90
CA VAL A 491 11.82 14.11 24.84
C VAL A 491 12.87 14.84 25.68
N ARG A 492 13.59 15.80 25.08
CA ARG A 492 14.58 16.61 25.78
C ARG A 492 14.01 17.29 27.03
N SER A 493 12.78 17.78 26.98
CA SER A 493 12.14 18.46 28.13
C SER A 493 11.99 17.53 29.34
N TYR A 494 11.76 16.24 29.10
CA TYR A 494 11.69 15.22 30.15
C TYR A 494 13.07 14.88 30.72
N ILE A 495 14.10 14.82 29.88
CA ILE A 495 15.49 14.62 30.31
C ILE A 495 15.95 15.80 31.16
N ASP A 496 15.76 17.03 30.66
CA ASP A 496 16.11 18.27 31.36
C ASP A 496 15.43 18.31 32.74
N TRP A 497 14.15 17.96 32.82
CA TRP A 497 13.44 17.87 34.10
C TRP A 497 14.03 16.80 35.02
N ALA A 498 14.25 15.59 34.53
CA ALA A 498 14.73 14.46 35.34
C ALA A 498 16.11 14.72 35.92
N VAL A 499 17.04 15.24 35.12
CA VAL A 499 18.39 15.60 35.59
C VAL A 499 18.33 16.70 36.66
N ASN A 500 17.49 17.73 36.46
CA ASN A 500 17.29 18.80 37.45
C ASN A 500 16.64 18.31 38.75
N ALA A 501 15.80 17.27 38.67
CA ALA A 501 15.21 16.59 39.83
C ALA A 501 16.18 15.59 40.49
N GLY A 502 17.42 15.47 39.99
CA GLY A 502 18.46 14.59 40.57
C GLY A 502 18.40 13.14 40.10
N PHE A 503 17.60 12.82 39.08
CA PHE A 503 17.46 11.45 38.57
C PHE A 503 18.71 11.05 37.77
N ALA A 504 18.97 9.74 37.72
CA ALA A 504 19.76 9.14 36.65
C ALA A 504 18.92 9.08 35.36
N VAL A 505 19.53 9.25 34.20
CA VAL A 505 18.85 9.13 32.91
C VAL A 505 19.66 8.23 31.98
N ILE A 506 18.97 7.26 31.36
CA ILE A 506 19.47 6.53 30.18
C ILE A 506 18.53 6.86 29.02
N ASP A 507 19.08 7.46 27.98
CA ASP A 507 18.36 7.90 26.79
C ASP A 507 18.65 7.01 25.58
N VAL A 508 17.60 6.44 24.99
CA VAL A 508 17.70 5.49 23.86
C VAL A 508 16.92 5.98 22.66
N ASN A 509 17.65 6.26 21.58
CA ASN A 509 17.07 6.57 20.27
C ASN A 509 16.99 5.33 19.38
N VAL A 510 15.79 5.00 18.89
CA VAL A 510 15.55 3.84 18.01
C VAL A 510 15.44 4.30 16.55
N PRO A 511 16.50 4.18 15.73
CA PRO A 511 16.47 4.68 14.36
C PRO A 511 15.46 3.91 13.49
N LYS A 512 14.73 4.64 12.63
CA LYS A 512 13.77 4.05 11.67
C LYS A 512 14.47 3.23 10.56
N HIS A 513 15.75 3.49 10.30
CA HIS A 513 16.59 2.81 9.31
C HIS A 513 18.02 2.71 9.84
N LEU A 514 18.67 1.55 9.66
CA LEU A 514 20.07 1.36 10.06
C LEU A 514 21.00 1.66 8.88
N THR A 515 21.84 2.68 9.02
CA THR A 515 22.79 3.07 7.98
C THR A 515 24.03 2.19 7.98
N SER A 516 24.24 1.45 6.89
CA SER A 516 25.53 0.78 6.67
C SER A 516 26.58 1.78 6.21
N ILE A 517 27.86 1.44 6.40
CA ILE A 517 29.00 2.26 5.97
C ILE A 517 28.96 2.51 4.44
N ASP A 518 28.36 1.58 3.68
CA ASP A 518 28.20 1.63 2.23
C ASP A 518 26.73 1.86 1.79
N ASP A 519 25.92 2.58 2.58
CA ASP A 519 24.52 2.84 2.23
C ASP A 519 24.43 3.69 0.95
N LYS A 520 24.09 3.04 -0.17
CA LYS A 520 23.92 3.64 -1.50
C LYS A 520 22.46 3.94 -1.85
N ALA A 521 21.51 3.54 -0.99
CA ALA A 521 20.09 3.71 -1.25
C ALA A 521 19.68 5.16 -0.97
N LEU A 522 19.12 5.83 -1.97
CA LEU A 522 18.75 7.26 -1.90
C LEU A 522 17.37 7.47 -1.30
N HIS A 523 16.53 6.45 -1.44
CA HIS A 523 15.29 6.29 -0.72
C HIS A 523 15.26 4.85 -0.22
N THR A 524 14.83 4.69 1.03
CA THR A 524 14.60 3.38 1.62
C THR A 524 13.28 3.50 2.34
N GLU A 525 12.32 2.65 1.99
CA GLU A 525 11.12 2.52 2.80
C GLU A 525 11.54 2.19 4.23
N SER A 526 10.80 2.68 5.21
CA SER A 526 11.06 2.27 6.58
C SER A 526 10.99 0.74 6.64
N LYS A 527 11.98 0.09 7.27
CA LYS A 527 11.91 -1.36 7.52
C LYS A 527 10.56 -1.71 8.14
N ASP A 528 10.08 -2.92 7.81
CA ASP A 528 8.88 -3.51 8.43
C ASP A 528 8.92 -3.25 9.94
N ALA A 529 7.79 -2.77 10.48
CA ALA A 529 7.65 -2.47 11.90
C ALA A 529 8.03 -3.69 12.77
N THR A 530 7.84 -4.90 12.23
CA THR A 530 8.22 -6.17 12.86
C THR A 530 9.73 -6.30 13.05
N ASP A 531 10.52 -6.08 11.99
CA ASP A 531 11.98 -6.15 12.04
C ASP A 531 12.56 -5.09 12.98
N ARG A 532 11.99 -3.88 12.93
CA ARG A 532 12.39 -2.78 13.82
C ARG A 532 12.12 -3.11 15.28
N SER A 533 10.97 -3.71 15.57
CA SER A 533 10.59 -4.12 16.92
C SER A 533 11.54 -5.20 17.46
N ALA A 534 11.98 -6.14 16.63
CA ALA A 534 12.94 -7.16 17.03
C ALA A 534 14.34 -6.59 17.33
N GLU A 535 14.84 -5.69 16.49
CA GLU A 535 16.10 -4.98 16.73
C GLU A 535 16.04 -4.13 18.01
N ALA A 536 14.93 -3.41 18.22
CA ALA A 536 14.71 -2.59 19.40
C ALA A 536 14.55 -3.42 20.68
N LEU A 537 13.87 -4.57 20.62
CA LEU A 537 13.77 -5.53 21.74
C LEU A 537 15.16 -6.03 22.15
N THR A 538 16.00 -6.40 21.18
CA THR A 538 17.36 -6.88 21.44
C THR A 538 18.18 -5.82 22.21
N LEU A 539 18.02 -4.54 21.83
CA LEU A 539 18.66 -3.42 22.53
C LEU A 539 18.10 -3.24 23.94
N ALA A 540 16.77 -3.28 24.11
CA ALA A 540 16.13 -3.13 25.40
C ALA A 540 16.57 -4.24 26.38
N THR A 541 16.61 -5.50 25.92
CA THR A 541 17.11 -6.64 26.71
C THR A 541 18.57 -6.44 27.11
N TYR A 542 19.43 -6.03 26.18
CA TYR A 542 20.85 -5.81 26.48
C TYR A 542 21.03 -4.73 27.56
N LEU A 543 20.32 -3.61 27.44
CA LEU A 543 20.37 -2.52 28.42
C LEU A 543 19.87 -2.98 29.78
N TRP A 544 18.79 -3.76 29.80
CA TRP A 544 18.25 -4.30 31.04
C TRP A 544 19.28 -5.17 31.76
N GLU A 545 19.79 -6.21 31.10
CA GLU A 545 20.68 -7.20 31.71
C GLU A 545 22.05 -6.65 32.11
N ASN A 546 22.59 -5.69 31.36
CA ASN A 546 23.98 -5.22 31.55
C ASN A 546 24.10 -3.92 32.34
N TYR A 547 23.05 -3.11 32.41
CA TYR A 547 23.11 -1.79 33.05
C TYR A 547 22.02 -1.58 34.10
N ILE A 548 20.78 -1.96 33.81
CA ILE A 548 19.64 -1.58 34.67
C ILE A 548 19.41 -2.58 35.80
N GLU A 549 19.42 -3.89 35.51
CA GLU A 549 19.22 -4.96 36.51
C GLU A 549 20.32 -4.93 37.59
N LEU A 550 21.52 -4.49 37.21
CA LEU A 550 22.67 -4.33 38.10
C LEU A 550 22.66 -3.04 38.91
N SER A 551 21.74 -2.10 38.63
CA SER A 551 21.65 -0.83 39.35
C SER A 551 20.87 -0.98 40.65
N ASP A 552 21.25 -0.20 41.66
CA ASP A 552 20.55 -0.08 42.94
C ASP A 552 19.45 1.00 42.92
N SER A 553 18.93 1.32 41.72
CA SER A 553 17.90 2.35 41.55
C SER A 553 16.62 1.99 42.32
N PRO A 554 16.13 2.82 43.28
CA PRO A 554 14.92 2.56 44.05
C PRO A 554 13.65 2.65 43.20
N HIS A 555 13.66 3.53 42.21
CA HIS A 555 12.54 3.77 41.31
C HIS A 555 13.03 3.76 39.87
N ILE A 556 12.30 3.05 39.01
CA ILE A 556 12.58 3.00 37.57
C ILE A 556 11.34 3.44 36.81
N TYR A 557 11.49 4.49 36.02
CA TYR A 557 10.47 5.02 35.13
C TYR A 557 10.86 4.77 33.69
N ILE A 558 9.92 4.36 32.85
CA ILE A 558 10.16 4.21 31.41
C ILE A 558 9.26 5.14 30.62
N LEU A 559 9.88 5.96 29.76
CA LEU A 559 9.20 6.84 28.81
C LEU A 559 9.37 6.27 27.39
N GLY A 560 8.31 5.71 26.83
CA GLY A 560 8.30 5.16 25.46
C GLY A 560 7.56 6.06 24.48
N VAL A 561 8.19 6.45 23.37
CA VAL A 561 7.60 7.39 22.39
C VAL A 561 7.63 6.82 20.97
N GLY A 562 6.48 6.82 20.30
CA GLY A 562 6.38 6.34 18.92
C GLY A 562 6.52 4.81 18.83
N ALA A 563 7.11 4.27 17.77
CA ALA A 563 7.26 2.82 17.61
C ALA A 563 8.16 2.17 18.67
N ALA A 564 9.06 2.94 19.26
CA ALA A 564 10.02 2.46 20.23
C ALA A 564 9.38 1.82 21.48
N TYR A 565 8.17 2.20 21.89
CA TYR A 565 7.54 1.61 23.10
C TYR A 565 7.20 0.12 22.93
N ASN A 566 7.01 -0.35 21.68
CA ASN A 566 6.69 -1.75 21.40
C ASN A 566 7.80 -2.69 21.91
N ALA A 567 9.06 -2.27 21.84
CA ALA A 567 10.19 -3.03 22.37
C ALA A 567 10.08 -3.24 23.88
N ILE A 568 9.59 -2.24 24.61
CA ILE A 568 9.38 -2.32 26.06
C ILE A 568 8.22 -3.25 26.39
N ILE A 569 7.14 -3.20 25.61
CA ILE A 569 6.00 -4.13 25.77
C ILE A 569 6.44 -5.58 25.57
N GLU A 570 7.26 -5.85 24.55
CA GLU A 570 7.80 -7.20 24.34
C GLU A 570 8.77 -7.60 25.46
N LEU A 571 9.64 -6.70 25.92
CA LEU A 571 10.54 -6.96 27.05
C LEU A 571 9.76 -7.39 28.31
N LEU A 572 8.65 -6.70 28.63
CA LEU A 572 7.78 -7.03 29.75
C LEU A 572 7.13 -8.42 29.64
N LYS A 573 6.86 -8.91 28.42
CA LYS A 573 6.26 -10.23 28.20
C LYS A 573 7.25 -11.37 28.35
N TYR A 574 8.52 -11.13 28.00
CA TYR A 574 9.55 -12.15 27.94
C TYR A 574 10.43 -12.20 29.19
N ASN A 575 10.44 -11.15 30.01
CA ASN A 575 11.27 -11.07 31.20
C ASN A 575 10.45 -10.70 32.45
N ASP A 576 10.06 -11.73 33.20
CA ASP A 576 9.26 -11.63 34.43
C ASP A 576 9.98 -10.88 35.57
N ARG A 577 11.30 -10.60 35.44
CA ARG A 577 12.05 -9.80 36.41
C ARG A 577 11.91 -8.29 36.20
N VAL A 578 11.40 -7.87 35.05
CA VAL A 578 11.26 -6.46 34.69
C VAL A 578 10.12 -5.79 35.45
N PRO A 579 8.87 -6.31 35.44
CA PRO A 579 7.73 -5.64 36.09
C PRO A 579 7.94 -5.31 37.57
N PRO A 580 8.51 -6.20 38.42
CA PRO A 580 8.69 -5.90 39.85
C PRO A 580 9.62 -4.72 40.14
N ARG A 581 10.51 -4.35 39.22
CA ARG A 581 11.48 -3.25 39.37
C ARG A 581 10.96 -1.90 38.86
N ILE A 582 9.86 -1.88 38.10
CA ILE A 582 9.35 -0.67 37.45
C ILE A 582 8.32 0.02 38.34
N SER A 583 8.50 1.31 38.56
CA SER A 583 7.55 2.15 39.32
C SER A 583 6.42 2.68 38.44
N LYS A 584 6.73 3.17 37.23
CA LYS A 584 5.70 3.63 36.27
C LYS A 584 6.19 3.59 34.82
N LEU A 585 5.24 3.37 33.91
CA LEU A 585 5.42 3.43 32.46
C LEU A 585 4.62 4.60 31.88
N PHE A 586 5.24 5.37 30.98
CA PHE A 586 4.61 6.45 30.24
C PHE A 586 4.81 6.21 28.75
N PHE A 587 3.73 6.00 27.99
CA PHE A 587 3.82 5.69 26.56
C PHE A 587 3.01 6.67 25.71
N PHE A 588 3.56 7.06 24.56
CA PHE A 588 2.96 8.00 23.62
C PHE A 588 2.76 7.34 22.24
N VAL A 589 1.51 7.24 21.79
CA VAL A 589 1.11 6.53 20.56
C VAL A 589 0.19 7.40 19.71
N SER A 590 0.60 7.68 18.46
CA SER A 590 -0.18 8.52 17.53
C SER A 590 -0.90 7.70 16.47
N ASP A 591 -0.17 7.20 15.46
CA ASP A 591 -0.70 6.57 14.24
C ASP A 591 -0.63 5.04 14.27
N GLN A 592 0.03 4.47 15.26
CA GLN A 592 0.32 3.03 15.34
C GLN A 592 -0.69 2.26 16.17
N SER A 593 -0.99 1.03 15.75
CA SER A 593 -1.82 0.10 16.52
C SER A 593 -1.25 -0.17 17.92
N LEU A 594 -2.13 -0.21 18.92
CA LEU A 594 -1.76 -0.54 20.29
C LEU A 594 -1.39 -2.03 20.45
N HIS A 595 -0.26 -2.30 21.10
CA HIS A 595 0.19 -3.65 21.40
C HIS A 595 -0.38 -4.13 22.74
N SER A 596 -0.92 -5.35 22.77
CA SER A 596 -1.41 -5.92 24.03
C SER A 596 -0.26 -6.46 24.87
N CYS A 597 -0.17 -6.03 26.13
CA CYS A 597 0.72 -6.61 27.13
C CYS A 597 0.02 -7.80 27.79
N ARG A 598 0.40 -9.01 27.36
CA ARG A 598 -0.07 -10.30 27.90
C ARG A 598 1.06 -11.30 27.81
N SER A 599 1.31 -11.99 28.90
CA SER A 599 2.22 -13.13 28.93
C SER A 599 1.40 -14.43 28.89
N ALA A 600 1.99 -15.48 28.30
CA ALA A 600 1.47 -16.84 28.40
C ALA A 600 1.80 -17.49 29.75
N THR A 601 2.79 -16.95 30.46
CA THR A 601 3.29 -17.48 31.75
C THR A 601 2.78 -16.67 32.95
N ASP A 602 2.46 -15.39 32.76
CA ASP A 602 1.92 -14.51 33.81
C ASP A 602 0.54 -13.93 33.43
N GLU A 603 -0.50 -14.44 34.09
CA GLU A 603 -1.88 -13.98 33.93
C GLU A 603 -2.11 -12.58 34.56
N ASN A 604 -1.30 -12.21 35.55
CA ASN A 604 -1.42 -10.95 36.28
C ASN A 604 -0.73 -9.78 35.58
N LEU A 605 0.20 -10.03 34.65
CA LEU A 605 0.93 -9.00 33.90
C LEU A 605 0.01 -7.94 33.30
N SER A 606 -1.15 -8.35 32.76
CA SER A 606 -2.09 -7.40 32.14
C SER A 606 -2.82 -6.50 33.14
N TYR A 607 -2.95 -6.93 34.40
CA TYR A 607 -3.49 -6.10 35.49
C TYR A 607 -2.41 -5.18 36.03
N TRP A 608 -1.22 -5.72 36.31
CA TRP A 608 -0.07 -4.92 36.71
C TRP A 608 0.21 -3.81 35.69
N TYR A 609 0.21 -4.13 34.39
CA TYR A 609 0.44 -3.17 33.33
C TYR A 609 -0.64 -2.08 33.31
N TYR A 610 -1.91 -2.43 33.55
CA TYR A 610 -2.99 -1.46 33.64
C TYR A 610 -2.76 -0.46 34.78
N ASP A 611 -2.36 -0.93 35.96
CA ASP A 611 -2.18 -0.10 37.16
C ASP A 611 -0.87 0.73 37.11
N ASN A 612 0.16 0.22 36.42
CA ASN A 612 1.51 0.82 36.38
C ASN A 612 1.84 1.56 35.08
N SER A 613 0.92 1.69 34.13
CA SER A 613 1.15 2.46 32.89
C SER A 613 0.16 3.60 32.68
N LEU A 614 0.64 4.68 32.07
CA LEU A 614 -0.18 5.71 31.42
C LEU A 614 0.17 5.69 29.92
N VAL A 615 -0.81 5.39 29.09
CA VAL A 615 -0.65 5.30 27.63
C VAL A 615 -1.43 6.45 27.00
N PHE A 616 -0.72 7.51 26.65
CA PHE A 616 -1.23 8.68 25.95
C PHE A 616 -1.43 8.34 24.47
N VAL A 617 -2.66 8.51 23.98
CA VAL A 617 -3.04 8.17 22.60
C VAL A 617 -3.66 9.38 21.91
N ALA A 618 -3.27 9.60 20.65
CA ALA A 618 -3.76 10.68 19.79
C ALA A 618 -5.29 10.76 19.74
N GLN A 619 -5.82 11.96 19.51
CA GLN A 619 -7.26 12.21 19.50
C GLN A 619 -7.97 11.42 18.39
N ASN A 620 -7.37 11.32 17.21
CA ASN A 620 -7.94 10.69 16.01
C ASN A 620 -7.73 9.17 15.91
N HIS A 621 -7.06 8.55 16.89
CA HIS A 621 -6.75 7.12 16.82
C HIS A 621 -8.02 6.25 16.83
N HIS A 622 -8.07 5.23 15.96
CA HIS A 622 -9.18 4.27 15.82
C HIS A 622 -9.57 3.51 17.09
N ILE A 623 -8.77 3.62 18.16
CA ILE A 623 -9.07 2.96 19.44
C ILE A 623 -10.28 3.63 20.07
N TRP A 624 -10.60 4.88 19.69
CA TRP A 624 -11.70 5.67 20.22
C TRP A 624 -13.04 5.43 19.52
N ASP A 625 -13.10 4.63 18.45
CA ASP A 625 -14.33 4.41 17.66
C ASP A 625 -15.48 3.79 18.48
N TYR A 626 -15.18 3.12 19.60
CA TYR A 626 -16.21 2.67 20.56
C TYR A 626 -16.97 3.80 21.25
N THR A 627 -16.40 5.01 21.27
CA THR A 627 -17.06 6.19 21.87
C THR A 627 -18.05 6.84 20.93
N THR A 628 -17.90 6.65 19.62
CA THR A 628 -18.74 7.26 18.57
C THR A 628 -19.84 6.31 18.07
N GLY A 629 -19.80 5.03 18.45
CA GLY A 629 -20.79 4.02 18.03
C GLY A 629 -20.65 3.55 16.58
N ALA A 630 -19.66 4.07 15.84
CA ALA A 630 -19.36 3.70 14.46
C ALA A 630 -18.43 2.47 14.45
N GLY A 631 -19.00 1.29 14.69
CA GLY A 631 -18.28 0.05 14.47
C GLY A 631 -18.25 -0.30 12.98
N ILE A 632 -17.08 -0.68 12.45
CA ILE A 632 -16.99 -1.38 11.17
C ILE A 632 -17.85 -2.65 11.28
N ASN A 633 -18.81 -2.83 10.35
CA ASN A 633 -19.76 -3.94 10.27
C ASN A 633 -20.92 -3.98 11.29
N GLY A 634 -21.33 -2.85 11.88
CA GLY A 634 -22.56 -2.78 12.68
C GLY A 634 -22.51 -3.53 14.02
N ALA A 635 -21.34 -4.04 14.42
CA ALA A 635 -21.07 -4.49 15.77
C ALA A 635 -20.49 -3.31 16.57
N GLY A 636 -21.23 -2.82 17.56
CA GLY A 636 -20.78 -1.71 18.41
C GLY A 636 -19.36 -1.96 18.95
N ALA A 637 -18.45 -1.02 18.70
CA ALA A 637 -17.07 -1.16 19.13
C ALA A 637 -17.01 -1.29 20.66
N LYS A 638 -16.17 -2.21 21.15
CA LYS A 638 -16.11 -2.58 22.58
C LYS A 638 -15.04 -1.76 23.29
N LYS A 639 -15.31 -1.40 24.55
CA LYS A 639 -14.33 -0.71 25.41
C LYS A 639 -12.97 -1.45 25.41
N PRO A 640 -11.83 -0.74 25.29
CA PRO A 640 -10.50 -1.34 25.32
C PRO A 640 -10.27 -2.17 26.59
N LYS A 641 -9.58 -3.30 26.43
CA LYS A 641 -9.25 -4.22 27.54
C LYS A 641 -8.05 -3.70 28.34
N LYS A 642 -7.95 -4.08 29.63
CA LYS A 642 -6.85 -3.73 30.55
C LYS A 642 -5.44 -4.01 30.01
N ARG A 643 -5.30 -5.00 29.12
CA ARG A 643 -4.05 -5.37 28.41
C ARG A 643 -3.40 -4.24 27.61
N PHE A 644 -4.09 -3.12 27.39
CA PHE A 644 -3.56 -1.96 26.67
C PHE A 644 -3.10 -0.84 27.61
N GLY A 645 -3.09 -1.06 28.93
CA GLY A 645 -2.68 -0.05 29.90
C GLY A 645 -3.80 0.92 30.26
N THR A 646 -3.50 1.92 31.09
CA THR A 646 -4.43 3.02 31.35
C THR A 646 -4.34 4.03 30.21
N LEU A 647 -5.31 3.95 29.29
CA LEU A 647 -5.38 4.83 28.12
C LEU A 647 -5.80 6.26 28.53
N VAL A 648 -5.03 7.24 28.07
CA VAL A 648 -5.31 8.67 28.22
C VAL A 648 -5.46 9.27 26.82
N ARG A 649 -6.60 9.89 26.55
CA ARG A 649 -6.82 10.62 25.29
C ARG A 649 -6.17 12.01 25.40
N THR A 650 -5.41 12.38 24.39
CA THR A 650 -4.76 13.70 24.24
C THR A 650 -5.58 14.59 23.30
N GLU A 651 -5.28 15.89 23.30
CA GLU A 651 -5.84 16.85 22.32
C GLU A 651 -5.04 16.87 21.01
N GLY A 652 -3.73 16.61 21.09
CA GLY A 652 -2.86 16.51 19.92
C GLY A 652 -3.03 15.20 19.11
N ASP A 653 -2.73 15.29 17.81
CA ASP A 653 -2.62 14.11 16.95
C ASP A 653 -1.16 13.73 16.66
N ALA A 654 -0.23 14.69 16.72
CA ALA A 654 1.21 14.44 16.54
C ALA A 654 1.89 14.10 17.87
N LEU A 655 2.91 13.24 17.84
CA LEU A 655 3.64 12.80 19.04
C LEU A 655 4.24 13.98 19.83
N GLU A 656 4.76 14.99 19.14
CA GLU A 656 5.36 16.16 19.79
C GLU A 656 4.32 16.96 20.57
N ASP A 657 3.15 17.23 19.97
CA ASP A 657 2.06 17.95 20.63
C ASP A 657 1.64 17.21 21.91
N MET A 658 1.52 15.88 21.82
CA MET A 658 1.16 15.02 22.95
C MET A 658 2.21 15.07 24.08
N LEU A 659 3.51 15.09 23.75
CA LEU A 659 4.60 15.21 24.71
C LEU A 659 4.56 16.56 25.43
N VAL A 660 4.37 17.66 24.70
CA VAL A 660 4.28 19.01 25.29
C VAL A 660 3.06 19.12 26.21
N GLU A 661 1.90 18.65 25.75
CA GLU A 661 0.64 18.64 26.52
C GLU A 661 0.79 17.86 27.84
N SER A 662 1.47 16.71 27.81
CA SER A 662 1.50 15.76 28.92
C SER A 662 2.68 15.97 29.88
N LEU A 663 3.58 16.92 29.61
CA LEU A 663 4.82 17.12 30.35
C LEU A 663 4.58 17.31 31.85
N GLU A 664 3.70 18.26 32.23
CA GLU A 664 3.42 18.58 33.64
C GLU A 664 2.84 17.37 34.39
N ARG A 665 1.91 16.65 33.76
CA ARG A 665 1.26 15.48 34.37
C ARG A 665 2.26 14.35 34.62
N VAL A 666 3.09 14.04 33.63
CA VAL A 666 4.08 12.95 33.72
C VAL A 666 5.16 13.27 34.75
N THR A 667 5.70 14.49 34.70
CA THR A 667 6.75 14.94 35.64
C THR A 667 6.24 15.03 37.08
N SER A 668 5.04 15.55 37.30
CA SER A 668 4.42 15.58 38.64
C SER A 668 4.20 14.16 39.19
N THR A 669 3.74 13.22 38.35
CA THR A 669 3.57 11.82 38.76
C THR A 669 4.91 11.22 39.21
N MET A 670 5.99 11.44 38.46
CA MET A 670 7.32 10.93 38.83
C MET A 670 7.84 11.56 40.13
N ALA A 671 7.63 12.86 40.34
CA ALA A 671 8.02 13.56 41.56
C ALA A 671 7.30 12.98 42.78
N GLU A 672 5.97 12.85 42.70
CA GLU A 672 5.14 12.32 43.80
C GLU A 672 5.52 10.88 44.15
N THR A 673 5.79 10.02 43.16
CA THR A 673 6.09 8.60 43.41
C THR A 673 7.53 8.34 43.83
N SER A 674 8.43 9.32 43.71
CA SER A 674 9.82 9.24 44.17
C SER A 674 10.11 10.12 45.38
N GLU A 675 9.12 10.80 45.94
CA GLU A 675 9.32 11.67 47.10
C GLU A 675 9.91 10.89 48.29
N GLY A 676 10.96 11.44 48.92
CA GLY A 676 11.59 10.83 50.10
C GLY A 676 12.57 9.68 49.81
N TRP A 677 12.89 9.39 48.55
CA TRP A 677 13.80 8.29 48.18
C TRP A 677 15.19 8.38 48.84
N GLU A 678 15.68 9.60 49.09
CA GLU A 678 16.97 9.84 49.76
C GLU A 678 16.94 9.35 51.22
N GLU A 679 15.85 9.62 51.95
CA GLU A 679 15.66 9.21 53.34
C GLU A 679 15.46 7.70 53.50
N ASP A 680 14.85 7.06 52.50
CA ASP A 680 14.62 5.62 52.49
C ASP A 680 15.91 4.84 52.20
N MET A 681 16.85 5.42 51.44
CA MET A 681 18.18 4.87 51.25
C MET A 681 19.06 5.01 52.50
N GLU A 682 19.02 6.15 53.19
CA GLU A 682 19.74 6.34 54.45
C GLU A 682 19.27 5.36 55.55
N LYS A 683 17.97 5.05 55.62
CA LYS A 683 17.42 4.03 56.56
C LYS A 683 17.89 2.62 56.27
N VAL A 684 18.18 2.29 55.00
CA VAL A 684 18.69 0.98 54.57
C VAL A 684 20.19 0.86 54.86
N GLU A 685 20.96 1.94 54.71
CA GLU A 685 22.40 1.97 55.06
C GLU A 685 22.65 1.99 56.58
N ASP A 686 21.79 2.64 57.39
CA ASP A 686 21.91 2.72 58.85
C ASP A 686 21.35 1.51 59.63
N GLY A 687 20.89 0.46 58.93
CA GLY A 687 20.55 -0.83 59.54
C GLY A 687 19.31 -0.85 60.46
N ASN A 688 18.42 0.14 60.36
CA ASN A 688 17.15 0.18 61.10
C ASN A 688 15.96 -0.07 60.15
N GLY A 689 15.83 -1.31 59.66
CA GLY A 689 14.60 -1.81 59.06
C GLY A 689 13.61 -2.28 60.14
N PRO A 690 12.28 -2.16 59.95
CA PRO A 690 11.29 -2.55 60.94
C PRO A 690 11.19 -4.09 61.07
N ASP A 691 11.19 -4.58 62.31
CA ASP A 691 10.90 -5.97 62.66
C ASP A 691 9.54 -6.41 62.10
N LEU A 692 9.55 -7.43 61.24
CA LEU A 692 8.36 -8.17 60.84
C LEU A 692 8.35 -9.51 61.58
N GLU A 693 7.69 -9.53 62.74
CA GLU A 693 7.18 -10.74 63.38
C GLU A 693 6.14 -11.41 62.47
N GLY A 694 6.26 -12.71 62.19
CA GLY A 694 5.16 -13.45 61.56
C GLY A 694 5.46 -14.83 60.97
N SER A 695 5.30 -15.85 61.81
CA SER A 695 4.97 -17.27 61.53
C SER A 695 5.95 -18.17 60.77
N GLU A 696 6.64 -19.00 61.55
CA GLU A 696 6.99 -20.38 61.22
C GLU A 696 5.74 -21.16 60.77
N ASP A 697 5.80 -21.91 59.66
CA ASP A 697 5.47 -23.34 59.68
C ASP A 697 5.76 -24.10 58.37
N GLU A 698 6.21 -25.33 58.58
CA GLU A 698 6.21 -26.54 57.73
C GLU A 698 7.12 -26.65 56.48
N LEU A 699 8.35 -27.13 56.76
CA LEU A 699 9.11 -28.00 55.86
C LEU A 699 8.29 -29.24 55.46
N THR A 700 8.14 -29.47 54.16
CA THR A 700 7.98 -30.82 53.61
C THR A 700 8.93 -31.07 52.44
N SER A 701 9.99 -31.84 52.72
CA SER A 701 10.87 -32.44 51.72
C SER A 701 10.16 -33.59 51.00
N PRO A 702 10.50 -33.87 49.73
CA PRO A 702 10.51 -35.25 49.26
C PRO A 702 11.87 -35.69 48.69
N ARG A 703 12.44 -36.67 49.40
CA ARG A 703 13.01 -37.95 48.93
C ARG A 703 13.81 -38.00 47.62
N ARG A 704 15.07 -38.39 47.78
CA ARG A 704 15.97 -39.02 46.79
C ARG A 704 15.43 -40.33 46.21
N ALA A 705 15.55 -40.46 44.90
CA ALA A 705 15.99 -41.64 44.13
C ALA A 705 16.39 -41.09 42.74
N GLY A 706 17.55 -41.28 42.11
CA GLY A 706 18.59 -42.31 42.20
C GLY A 706 18.81 -42.85 40.79
N ALA A 707 19.71 -42.28 39.98
CA ALA A 707 20.24 -42.93 38.77
C ALA A 707 21.44 -42.17 38.16
N GLY A 708 22.51 -42.92 37.84
CA GLY A 708 23.28 -42.71 36.62
C GLY A 708 24.52 -41.82 36.68
N ALA A 709 25.67 -42.40 37.01
CA ALA A 709 26.97 -41.82 36.73
C ALA A 709 27.24 -41.81 35.21
N GLY A 710 27.55 -40.63 34.67
CA GLY A 710 28.09 -40.43 33.32
C GLY A 710 29.10 -39.29 33.36
N GLN A 711 30.37 -39.62 33.11
CA GLN A 711 31.51 -38.69 33.05
C GLN A 711 31.29 -37.59 32.01
N LEU A 712 31.47 -36.32 32.38
CA LEU A 712 31.78 -35.24 31.44
C LEU A 712 32.81 -34.28 32.06
N ALA A 713 33.77 -33.91 31.23
CA ALA A 713 35.06 -33.31 31.56
C ALA A 713 34.98 -31.84 31.99
N SER A 714 35.95 -31.42 32.81
CA SER A 714 36.21 -30.04 33.23
C SER A 714 36.40 -29.08 32.06
N PRO A 715 35.90 -27.83 32.12
CA PRO A 715 36.31 -26.79 31.19
C PRO A 715 37.63 -26.15 31.64
N VAL A 716 38.46 -25.92 30.62
CA VAL A 716 39.82 -25.38 30.63
C VAL A 716 39.85 -23.92 31.09
N ARG A 717 40.76 -23.59 32.02
CA ARG A 717 41.15 -22.22 32.39
C ARG A 717 41.71 -21.48 31.16
N MET A 718 41.17 -20.32 30.83
CA MET A 718 41.82 -19.37 29.92
C MET A 718 42.87 -18.52 30.66
N PRO A 719 44.03 -18.21 30.05
CA PRO A 719 45.07 -17.35 30.64
C PRO A 719 44.79 -15.84 30.38
N PRO A 720 45.47 -14.94 31.12
CA PRO A 720 45.11 -13.53 31.18
C PRO A 720 45.63 -12.67 30.03
N VAL A 721 44.94 -11.54 29.88
CA VAL A 721 45.02 -10.47 28.88
C VAL A 721 46.41 -9.80 28.82
N GLY A 722 46.91 -9.57 27.60
CA GLY A 722 48.13 -8.79 27.34
C GLY A 722 47.91 -7.74 26.25
N ASN A 723 48.05 -6.47 26.63
CA ASN A 723 48.06 -5.28 25.78
C ASN A 723 49.10 -5.37 24.65
N PHE A 724 48.71 -5.10 23.41
CA PHE A 724 49.65 -4.67 22.36
C PHE A 724 49.08 -3.54 21.51
N ALA A 725 49.78 -2.40 21.61
CA ALA A 725 49.62 -1.22 20.77
C ALA A 725 49.96 -1.52 19.30
N ILE A 726 49.21 -0.91 18.38
CA ILE A 726 49.45 -0.98 16.94
C ILE A 726 50.32 0.22 16.53
N SER A 727 51.45 -0.07 15.88
CA SER A 727 52.27 0.90 15.14
C SER A 727 52.04 0.74 13.62
N PRO A 728 52.13 1.80 12.79
CA PRO A 728 51.56 1.81 11.45
C PRO A 728 52.52 1.46 10.31
N SER A 729 51.91 0.92 9.25
CA SER A 729 52.29 0.98 7.82
C SER A 729 53.42 0.07 7.30
N ARG A 730 53.09 -0.68 6.23
CA ARG A 730 53.80 -0.55 4.94
C ARG A 730 53.05 -1.22 3.78
N LYS A 731 53.08 -0.51 2.65
CA LYS A 731 52.67 -0.87 1.29
C LYS A 731 53.24 -2.21 0.81
N ARG A 732 52.43 -2.98 0.07
CA ARG A 732 52.65 -3.26 -1.35
C ARG A 732 51.35 -3.71 -2.00
#